data_AF-A0A484FZ07-F1
#
_entry.id   AF-A0A484FZ07-F1
#
_cell.length_a   1.000
_cell.length_b   1.000
_cell.length_c   1.000
_cell.angle_alpha   90.00
_cell.angle_beta   90.00
_cell.angle_gamma   90.00
#
_symmetry.space_group_name_H-M   'P 1'
#
loop_
_entity.id
_entity.type
_entity.pdbx_description
1 polymer ?
#
loop_
_entity_poly.entity_id
_entity_poly.type
_entity_poly.pdbx_seq_one_letter_code
_entity_poly.pdbx_strand_id
1 'polypeptide(L)'
;MAPSRGHPDEEVPTPEGDRPAELRRGLQGHPPRIDPIIEGRSFTIRGVLVGLLVGLVICFSNMYFGLQTGWVSTMTMPASLMGFGIFKILSRHLEFPFSPVENVLVQTVAGSMAIMPLGCGFVGVLPAMNYLLTPEEQGPLHISLWKLVLWSLGLCYFGVVFAVPLRRQVIIRERLRFPSGFSTAVLIGVLHGQTRKAHLGGSSDAVSGGFASLVPHHDSRHDYSAVDERDHVDATQSTTDHENGSIIHGQDWVKNMRLLLICFGVSGSYTLCTYFLPTLRTIPIFGTSAAGIWLWTLNPSPAYIGQGIIMGPETTLHMLMGAVLGWGILSPLAKSRGWAPGTIDDWETGSKGWIVWISLAIMLADAVVSLGYTATRPLTAAIFGVSRNDLWRQGLLNLQHRLSGDYAALTTEEADDTETTITSRLLPRGRQLPAASRSRPHSTTAQGGALDDEVDAPEDQQISNRYVSVGLVLSILLCITTTQIVFGNLVPLYATIAAVLMALILSIMGVRALGETDLNPVSGISKLAQLFFALIVPQANKSSVLINLVAGAVSEAGALQAGDMMQDLKTGHLLGAAPNAQFWGQVIGATVGAVVSAFVYQLYTSVYTIPGDLFQVPTGYVWIFTARLVTGKGLPPMAREWAVSFGVIFATTTLVRAAAVGKAWRPFVPGGIAVAVGIYNVPSFTLARTVGGLLSWYWVSRRGQSSTPLIVLASGFILGEGFLSIVNLVLQSLAISHY
;
A
#
# COMPACT_ATOMS: atom_id res chain seq x y z
N MET A 1 45.78 -50.87 70.75
CA MET A 1 46.76 -51.82 70.18
C MET A 1 47.02 -51.44 68.74
N ALA A 2 48.14 -50.77 68.47
CA ALA A 2 48.88 -50.92 67.21
C ALA A 2 49.95 -52.02 67.46
N PRO A 3 50.61 -52.66 66.46
CA PRO A 3 51.41 -51.99 65.40
C PRO A 3 51.42 -52.70 64.00
N SER A 4 51.51 -51.96 62.88
CA SER A 4 52.70 -51.72 62.01
C SER A 4 53.01 -52.86 60.99
N ARG A 5 53.49 -52.71 59.74
CA ARG A 5 54.40 -51.81 58.98
C ARG A 5 54.05 -51.97 57.47
N GLY A 6 54.44 -51.13 56.51
CA GLY A 6 55.64 -50.29 56.43
C GLY A 6 55.58 -49.20 55.34
N HIS A 7 56.77 -48.67 55.06
CA HIS A 7 57.14 -47.25 54.90
C HIS A 7 57.28 -46.80 53.41
N PRO A 8 57.75 -45.57 53.08
CA PRO A 8 57.24 -44.69 52.00
C PRO A 8 58.29 -44.47 50.90
N ASP A 9 58.10 -43.49 50.00
CA ASP A 9 59.21 -42.72 49.40
C ASP A 9 58.71 -41.38 48.79
N GLU A 10 59.63 -40.41 48.81
CA GLU A 10 59.53 -38.94 48.69
C GLU A 10 59.36 -38.36 47.26
N GLU A 11 58.93 -37.10 47.22
CA GLU A 11 58.98 -36.13 46.10
C GLU A 11 60.42 -35.65 45.79
N VAL A 12 60.73 -35.31 44.52
CA VAL A 12 61.53 -34.12 44.06
C VAL A 12 61.25 -33.87 42.54
N PRO A 13 61.30 -32.61 42.03
CA PRO A 13 60.52 -32.14 40.86
C PRO A 13 61.32 -31.69 39.59
N THR A 14 60.57 -31.26 38.55
CA THR A 14 60.92 -30.43 37.34
C THR A 14 61.54 -31.16 36.12
N PRO A 15 61.46 -30.65 34.86
CA PRO A 15 61.11 -29.29 34.43
C PRO A 15 60.11 -29.13 33.27
N GLU A 16 59.78 -27.85 33.06
CA GLU A 16 59.02 -27.24 31.97
C GLU A 16 59.31 -27.79 30.57
N GLY A 17 58.26 -27.81 29.74
CA GLY A 17 58.34 -28.14 28.32
C GLY A 17 57.05 -27.74 27.61
N ASP A 18 57.00 -26.47 27.21
CA ASP A 18 56.13 -25.83 26.22
C ASP A 18 55.18 -26.74 25.43
N ARG A 19 53.86 -26.50 25.58
CA ARG A 19 52.90 -26.68 24.48
C ARG A 19 51.84 -25.56 24.51
N PRO A 20 51.51 -24.97 23.34
CA PRO A 20 50.90 -23.66 23.24
C PRO A 20 49.42 -23.63 23.67
N ALA A 21 49.03 -22.48 24.22
CA ALA A 21 47.72 -22.15 24.75
C ALA A 21 46.61 -21.96 23.68
N GLU A 22 46.60 -22.77 22.61
CA GLU A 22 45.60 -22.65 21.53
C GLU A 22 44.47 -23.69 21.59
N LEU A 23 44.55 -24.70 22.48
CA LEU A 23 43.52 -25.75 22.59
C LEU A 23 42.48 -25.53 23.71
N ARG A 24 42.21 -24.28 24.09
CA ARG A 24 41.11 -23.92 25.03
C ARG A 24 40.06 -22.95 24.45
N ARG A 25 40.08 -22.67 23.14
CA ARG A 25 39.06 -21.85 22.45
C ARG A 25 38.20 -22.67 21.48
N GLY A 26 37.49 -23.68 21.98
CA GLY A 26 36.58 -24.50 21.18
C GLY A 26 35.21 -24.78 21.79
N LEU A 27 34.94 -24.32 23.01
CA LEU A 27 33.72 -24.66 23.75
C LEU A 27 33.07 -23.43 24.39
N GLN A 28 32.73 -22.44 23.57
CA GLN A 28 31.65 -21.52 23.88
C GLN A 28 30.63 -21.61 22.75
N GLY A 29 29.60 -22.44 22.99
CA GLY A 29 28.42 -22.45 22.16
C GLY A 29 27.90 -21.03 22.05
N HIS A 30 27.81 -20.53 20.82
CA HIS A 30 27.05 -19.32 20.58
C HIS A 30 25.61 -19.66 20.97
N PRO A 31 24.98 -18.95 21.92
CA PRO A 31 23.54 -19.07 22.07
C PRO A 31 22.90 -18.79 20.70
N PRO A 32 21.74 -19.38 20.37
CA PRO A 32 20.98 -18.90 19.22
C PRO A 32 20.89 -17.38 19.35
N ARG A 33 21.24 -16.65 18.28
CA ARG A 33 20.98 -15.21 18.23
C ARG A 33 19.47 -15.04 18.31
N ILE A 34 18.96 -14.96 19.53
CA ILE A 34 17.68 -14.38 19.84
C ILE A 34 17.88 -12.92 19.50
N ASP A 35 17.36 -12.50 18.35
CA ASP A 35 17.25 -11.09 18.04
C ASP A 35 16.60 -10.41 19.25
N PRO A 36 17.18 -9.32 19.79
CA PRO A 36 16.61 -8.66 20.96
C PRO A 36 15.18 -8.24 20.61
N ILE A 37 14.21 -8.71 21.40
CA ILE A 37 12.86 -8.16 21.44
C ILE A 37 13.06 -6.66 21.69
N ILE A 38 12.78 -5.83 20.69
CA ILE A 38 12.82 -4.38 20.86
C ILE A 38 11.69 -4.08 21.84
N GLU A 39 12.02 -3.89 23.12
CA GLU A 39 11.08 -3.58 24.19
C GLU A 39 10.51 -2.17 24.01
N GLY A 40 9.68 -2.00 22.99
CA GLY A 40 8.75 -0.89 22.84
C GLY A 40 7.33 -1.45 22.93
N ARG A 41 6.46 -0.82 23.73
CA ARG A 41 5.04 -1.14 23.70
C ARG A 41 4.50 -0.81 22.31
N SER A 42 4.15 -1.84 21.53
CA SER A 42 3.62 -1.66 20.17
C SER A 42 2.28 -0.93 20.16
N PHE A 43 1.51 -1.00 21.26
CA PHE A 43 0.27 -0.25 21.45
C PHE A 43 0.42 0.79 22.56
N THR A 44 0.25 2.06 22.25
CA THR A 44 0.30 3.16 23.22
C THR A 44 -0.83 4.17 22.98
N ILE A 45 -1.39 4.71 24.06
CA ILE A 45 -2.45 5.74 23.99
C ILE A 45 -1.91 7.02 23.35
N ARG A 46 -0.70 7.44 23.74
CA ARG A 46 -0.05 8.62 23.17
C ARG A 46 0.19 8.48 21.65
N GLY A 47 0.58 7.28 21.19
CA GLY A 47 0.75 6.98 19.77
C GLY A 47 -0.58 7.06 19.01
N VAL A 48 -1.66 6.51 19.58
CA VAL A 48 -3.01 6.64 19.01
C VAL A 48 -3.44 8.11 18.94
N LEU A 49 -3.27 8.91 19.99
CA LEU A 49 -3.66 10.32 20.01
C LEU A 49 -2.90 11.15 18.97
N VAL A 50 -1.59 10.97 18.86
CA VAL A 50 -0.78 11.65 17.84
C VAL A 50 -1.14 11.16 16.44
N GLY A 51 -1.38 9.85 16.27
CA GLY A 51 -1.86 9.27 15.02
C GLY A 51 -3.20 9.87 14.57
N LEU A 52 -4.17 10.03 15.47
CA LEU A 52 -5.44 10.68 15.17
C LEU A 52 -5.29 12.16 14.84
N LEU A 53 -4.40 12.88 15.55
CA LEU A 53 -4.13 14.29 15.25
C LEU A 53 -3.53 14.48 13.85
N VAL A 54 -2.53 13.67 13.51
CA VAL A 54 -1.90 13.68 12.17
C VAL A 54 -2.91 13.23 11.11
N GLY A 55 -3.67 12.17 11.38
CA GLY A 55 -4.73 11.65 10.52
C GLY A 55 -5.82 12.67 10.24
N LEU A 56 -6.18 13.53 11.21
CA LEU A 56 -7.14 14.61 11.04
C LEU A 56 -6.69 15.61 9.98
N VAL A 57 -5.44 16.07 10.05
CA VAL A 57 -4.88 17.02 9.06
C VAL A 57 -4.89 16.41 7.66
N ILE A 58 -4.46 15.15 7.53
CA ILE A 58 -4.45 14.46 6.24
C ILE A 58 -5.87 14.21 5.74
N CYS A 59 -6.83 13.90 6.62
CA CYS A 59 -8.24 13.68 6.27
C CYS A 59 -8.87 14.93 5.63
N PHE A 60 -8.61 16.13 6.17
CA PHE A 60 -9.06 17.38 5.54
C PHE A 60 -8.44 17.58 4.15
N SER A 61 -7.14 17.37 4.04
CA SER A 61 -6.41 17.44 2.76
C SER A 61 -7.00 16.49 1.72
N ASN A 62 -7.26 15.24 2.11
CA ASN A 62 -7.82 14.21 1.24
C ASN A 62 -9.28 14.50 0.85
N MET A 63 -10.09 15.09 1.73
CA MET A 63 -11.43 15.53 1.35
C MET A 63 -11.36 16.65 0.30
N TYR A 64 -10.51 17.66 0.53
CA TYR A 64 -10.33 18.80 -0.37
C TYR A 64 -9.88 18.34 -1.78
N PHE A 65 -8.76 17.60 -1.87
CA PHE A 65 -8.23 17.15 -3.17
C PHE A 65 -9.10 16.09 -3.83
N GLY A 66 -9.79 15.26 -3.03
CA GLY A 66 -10.72 14.26 -3.52
C GLY A 66 -11.93 14.88 -4.20
N LEU A 67 -12.56 15.88 -3.58
CA LEU A 67 -13.69 16.61 -4.20
C LEU A 67 -13.25 17.47 -5.40
N GLN A 68 -12.04 18.03 -5.35
CA GLN A 68 -11.54 18.92 -6.40
C GLN A 68 -11.06 18.17 -7.64
N THR A 69 -10.28 17.11 -7.45
CA THR A 69 -9.54 16.43 -8.54
C THR A 69 -9.72 14.92 -8.58
N GLY A 70 -10.47 14.33 -7.64
CA GLY A 70 -10.64 12.88 -7.53
C GLY A 70 -9.38 12.14 -7.06
N TRP A 71 -8.40 12.83 -6.46
CA TRP A 71 -7.16 12.23 -5.97
C TRP A 71 -7.11 12.22 -4.44
N VAL A 72 -6.72 11.07 -3.87
CA VAL A 72 -6.59 10.82 -2.43
C VAL A 72 -5.33 9.99 -2.19
N SER A 73 -4.63 10.18 -1.07
CA SER A 73 -3.45 9.39 -0.70
C SER A 73 -3.41 9.06 0.78
N THR A 74 -2.96 7.85 1.13
CA THR A 74 -2.82 7.38 2.52
C THR A 74 -1.68 8.09 3.28
N MET A 75 -0.70 8.66 2.57
CA MET A 75 0.40 9.46 3.14
C MET A 75 1.09 8.85 4.38
N THR A 76 1.38 7.54 4.35
CA THR A 76 1.95 6.79 5.48
C THR A 76 3.36 7.26 5.88
N MET A 77 4.26 7.48 4.90
CA MET A 77 5.59 8.04 5.15
C MET A 77 5.56 9.43 5.81
N PRO A 78 4.81 10.42 5.28
CA PRO A 78 4.64 11.71 5.94
C PRO A 78 4.01 11.62 7.33
N ALA A 79 3.04 10.72 7.51
CA ALA A 79 2.41 10.52 8.81
C ALA A 79 3.43 10.07 9.87
N SER A 80 4.30 9.11 9.51
CA SER A 80 5.43 8.68 10.35
C SER A 80 6.41 9.83 10.65
N LEU A 81 6.77 10.62 9.64
CA LEU A 81 7.68 11.75 9.82
C LEU A 81 7.12 12.83 10.74
N MET A 82 5.84 13.18 10.58
CA MET A 82 5.13 14.12 11.44
C MET A 82 4.99 13.59 12.87
N GLY A 83 4.60 12.32 13.01
CA GLY A 83 4.54 11.62 14.30
C GLY A 83 5.86 11.71 15.04
N PHE A 84 6.96 11.32 14.39
CA PHE A 84 8.30 11.44 14.93
C PHE A 84 8.65 12.89 15.30
N GLY A 85 8.29 13.87 14.47
CA GLY A 85 8.52 15.29 14.76
C GLY A 85 7.81 15.78 16.02
N ILE A 86 6.53 15.43 16.18
CA ILE A 86 5.74 15.78 17.36
C ILE A 86 6.37 15.18 18.61
N PHE A 87 6.69 13.89 18.60
CA PHE A 87 7.32 13.24 19.75
C PHE A 87 8.74 13.76 20.03
N LYS A 88 9.48 14.19 19.01
CA LYS A 88 10.80 14.80 19.20
C LYS A 88 10.70 16.16 19.89
N ILE A 89 9.73 16.99 19.52
CA ILE A 89 9.45 18.28 20.18
C ILE A 89 8.99 18.04 21.63
N LEU A 90 8.12 17.04 21.84
CA LEU A 90 7.62 16.67 23.16
C LEU A 90 8.62 15.87 24.00
N SER A 91 9.79 15.50 23.47
CA SER A 91 10.75 14.59 24.13
C SER A 91 11.14 14.99 25.55
N ARG A 92 11.20 16.30 25.85
CA ARG A 92 11.49 16.82 27.20
C ARG A 92 10.40 16.53 28.23
N HIS A 93 9.18 16.22 27.78
CA HIS A 93 8.00 15.98 28.60
C HIS A 93 7.56 14.51 28.59
N LEU A 94 8.30 13.63 27.90
CA LEU A 94 7.97 12.21 27.82
C LEU A 94 8.75 11.42 28.86
N GLU A 95 8.05 10.64 29.67
CA GLU A 95 8.65 9.70 30.62
C GLU A 95 9.38 8.54 29.91
N PHE A 96 8.86 8.12 28.75
CA PHE A 96 9.42 7.02 27.95
C PHE A 96 9.81 7.48 26.55
N PRO A 97 10.92 6.98 25.97
CA PRO A 97 11.34 7.34 24.62
C PRO A 97 10.31 6.88 23.58
N PHE A 98 10.26 7.61 22.47
CA PHE A 98 9.44 7.24 21.31
C PHE A 98 10.14 6.15 20.50
N SER A 99 9.51 4.98 20.38
CA SER A 99 10.12 3.80 19.76
C SER A 99 9.72 3.63 18.28
N PRO A 100 10.50 2.89 17.46
CA PRO A 100 10.14 2.62 16.07
C PRO A 100 8.79 1.91 15.92
N VAL A 101 8.51 0.93 16.80
CA VAL A 101 7.24 0.19 16.79
C VAL A 101 6.04 1.07 17.18
N GLU A 102 6.26 2.07 18.04
CA GLU A 102 5.24 3.07 18.35
C GLU A 102 5.01 4.03 17.17
N ASN A 103 6.04 4.33 16.38
CA ASN A 103 5.89 5.11 15.15
C ASN A 103 5.10 4.35 14.07
N VAL A 104 5.27 3.02 13.98
CA VAL A 104 4.41 2.17 13.16
C VAL A 104 2.94 2.33 13.58
N LEU A 105 2.65 2.32 14.89
CA LEU A 105 1.28 2.54 15.38
C LEU A 105 0.74 3.92 14.97
N VAL A 106 1.53 4.99 15.15
CA VAL A 106 1.15 6.36 14.74
C VAL A 106 0.81 6.40 13.26
N GLN A 107 1.65 5.80 12.41
CA GLN A 107 1.45 5.72 10.98
C GLN A 107 0.19 4.94 10.60
N THR A 108 -0.06 3.80 11.24
CA THR A 108 -1.25 2.97 10.99
C THR A 108 -2.54 3.69 11.37
N VAL A 109 -2.57 4.33 12.54
CA VAL A 109 -3.74 5.10 13.00
C VAL A 109 -3.99 6.30 12.08
N ALA A 110 -2.94 7.05 11.74
CA ALA A 110 -3.05 8.22 10.88
C ALA A 110 -3.48 7.86 9.45
N GLY A 111 -2.86 6.83 8.85
CA GLY A 111 -3.15 6.39 7.48
C GLY A 111 -4.57 5.87 7.33
N SER A 112 -5.03 5.03 8.28
CA SER A 112 -6.38 4.49 8.27
C SER A 112 -7.46 5.56 8.47
N MET A 113 -7.21 6.59 9.28
CA MET A 113 -8.11 7.75 9.40
C MET A 113 -8.13 8.57 8.10
N ALA A 114 -6.94 8.83 7.54
CA ALA A 114 -6.75 9.69 6.38
C ALA A 114 -7.44 9.18 5.10
N ILE A 115 -7.56 7.86 4.93
CA ILE A 115 -8.09 7.25 3.70
C ILE A 115 -9.63 7.12 3.69
N MET A 116 -10.30 7.37 4.82
CA MET A 116 -11.76 7.25 4.94
C MET A 116 -12.58 8.16 4.00
N PRO A 117 -12.14 9.36 3.57
CA PRO A 117 -12.83 10.12 2.52
C PRO A 117 -13.03 9.32 1.23
N LEU A 118 -12.04 8.50 0.85
CA LEU A 118 -12.14 7.58 -0.28
C LEU A 118 -12.92 6.32 0.10
N GLY A 119 -12.53 5.64 1.17
CA GLY A 119 -13.11 4.35 1.56
C GLY A 119 -14.60 4.39 1.89
N CYS A 120 -15.12 5.52 2.37
CA CYS A 120 -16.55 5.71 2.64
C CYS A 120 -17.32 6.32 1.44
N GLY A 121 -16.63 6.65 0.35
CA GLY A 121 -17.24 7.16 -0.89
C GLY A 121 -17.54 8.66 -0.90
N PHE A 122 -17.02 9.47 0.03
CA PHE A 122 -17.31 10.91 0.12
C PHE A 122 -16.78 11.72 -1.07
N VAL A 123 -15.76 11.23 -1.76
CA VAL A 123 -15.12 11.91 -2.90
C VAL A 123 -15.68 11.47 -4.26
N GLY A 124 -16.63 10.52 -4.29
CA GLY A 124 -17.15 9.96 -5.54
C GLY A 124 -18.60 9.48 -5.44
N VAL A 125 -18.81 8.35 -4.76
CA VAL A 125 -20.11 7.66 -4.68
C VAL A 125 -21.19 8.54 -4.05
N LEU A 126 -20.91 9.15 -2.90
CA LEU A 126 -21.88 9.96 -2.17
C LEU A 126 -22.25 11.24 -2.94
N PRO A 127 -21.29 12.00 -3.49
CA PRO A 127 -21.64 13.09 -4.41
C PRO A 127 -22.47 12.64 -5.62
N ALA A 128 -22.16 11.46 -6.19
CA ALA A 128 -22.96 10.91 -7.29
C ALA A 128 -24.43 10.66 -6.85
N MET A 129 -24.64 10.14 -5.64
CA MET A 129 -25.99 9.92 -5.08
C MET A 129 -26.70 11.22 -4.69
N ASN A 130 -25.97 12.15 -4.07
CA ASN A 130 -26.51 13.38 -3.51
C ASN A 130 -26.82 14.43 -4.57
N TYR A 131 -26.11 14.44 -5.70
CA TYR A 131 -26.19 15.52 -6.68
C TYR A 131 -26.40 15.07 -8.12
N LEU A 132 -26.02 13.85 -8.51
CA LEU A 132 -25.99 13.43 -9.93
C LEU A 132 -27.08 12.42 -10.32
N LEU A 133 -27.78 11.80 -9.37
CA LEU A 133 -28.92 10.91 -9.66
C LEU A 133 -30.11 11.72 -10.17
N THR A 134 -30.79 11.23 -11.22
CA THR A 134 -31.99 11.89 -11.74
C THR A 134 -33.25 11.51 -10.95
N PRO A 135 -34.34 12.29 -11.07
CA PRO A 135 -35.64 11.92 -10.50
C PRO A 135 -36.17 10.56 -10.96
N GLU A 136 -35.87 10.14 -12.20
CA GLU A 136 -36.26 8.80 -12.67
C GLU A 136 -35.50 7.67 -11.95
N GLU A 137 -34.30 7.98 -11.44
CA GLU A 137 -33.39 7.06 -10.74
C GLU A 137 -33.58 7.07 -9.21
N GLN A 138 -34.65 7.69 -8.71
CA GLN A 138 -34.92 7.89 -7.27
C GLN A 138 -33.92 8.83 -6.56
N GLY A 139 -33.38 9.83 -7.27
CA GLY A 139 -32.54 10.87 -6.66
C GLY A 139 -32.97 12.30 -7.05
N PRO A 140 -32.21 13.32 -6.65
CA PRO A 140 -31.05 13.27 -5.74
C PRO A 140 -31.41 12.81 -4.32
N LEU A 141 -30.48 12.11 -3.65
CA LEU A 141 -30.69 11.63 -2.28
C LEU A 141 -30.08 12.61 -1.27
N HIS A 142 -30.91 13.22 -0.43
CA HIS A 142 -30.41 14.03 0.69
C HIS A 142 -30.11 13.14 1.91
N ILE A 143 -28.89 12.61 1.97
CA ILE A 143 -28.44 11.76 3.08
C ILE A 143 -28.01 12.63 4.27
N SER A 144 -28.78 12.62 5.35
CA SER A 144 -28.48 13.36 6.58
C SER A 144 -27.17 12.88 7.24
N LEU A 145 -26.49 13.76 7.97
CA LEU A 145 -25.21 13.48 8.64
C LEU A 145 -25.18 12.17 9.45
N TRP A 146 -26.22 11.88 10.26
CA TRP A 146 -26.24 10.64 11.05
C TRP A 146 -26.26 9.38 10.16
N LYS A 147 -26.92 9.45 8.99
CA LYS A 147 -26.93 8.37 8.00
C LYS A 147 -25.59 8.24 7.32
N LEU A 148 -24.90 9.35 7.04
CA LEU A 148 -23.53 9.33 6.52
C LEU A 148 -22.58 8.64 7.50
N VAL A 149 -22.65 9.01 8.79
CA VAL A 149 -21.87 8.35 9.85
C VAL A 149 -22.19 6.86 9.93
N LEU A 150 -23.48 6.49 9.92
CA LEU A 150 -23.89 5.09 10.00
C LEU A 150 -23.42 4.28 8.79
N TRP A 151 -23.53 4.84 7.58
CA TRP A 151 -23.00 4.27 6.35
C TRP A 151 -21.49 4.02 6.45
N SER A 152 -20.74 5.04 6.86
CA SER A 152 -19.28 4.97 6.99
C SER A 152 -18.83 3.93 8.02
N LEU A 153 -19.50 3.85 9.17
CA LEU A 153 -19.22 2.84 10.19
C LEU A 153 -19.53 1.42 9.71
N GLY A 154 -20.54 1.25 8.85
CA GLY A 154 -20.82 -0.04 8.22
C GLY A 154 -19.69 -0.53 7.32
N LEU A 155 -19.14 0.36 6.52
CA LEU A 155 -18.12 0.02 5.53
C LEU A 155 -16.76 -0.26 6.14
N CYS A 156 -16.44 0.32 7.30
CA CYS A 156 -15.05 0.51 7.68
C CYS A 156 -14.35 -0.67 8.39
N TYR A 157 -15.02 -1.81 8.60
CA TYR A 157 -14.49 -2.90 9.44
C TYR A 157 -14.23 -4.20 8.69
N PHE A 158 -15.13 -4.62 7.79
CA PHE A 158 -15.07 -5.99 7.26
C PHE A 158 -13.81 -6.23 6.43
N GLY A 159 -13.35 -5.23 5.66
CA GLY A 159 -12.09 -5.30 4.92
C GLY A 159 -10.87 -5.42 5.84
N VAL A 160 -10.84 -4.63 6.92
CA VAL A 160 -9.79 -4.67 7.95
C VAL A 160 -9.69 -6.05 8.60
N VAL A 161 -10.82 -6.62 9.02
CA VAL A 161 -10.86 -7.94 9.66
C VAL A 161 -10.51 -9.05 8.67
N PHE A 162 -11.01 -8.96 7.43
CA PHE A 162 -10.71 -9.93 6.38
C PHE A 162 -9.24 -9.93 5.95
N ALA A 163 -8.53 -8.83 6.13
CA ALA A 163 -7.10 -8.74 5.81
C ALA A 163 -6.25 -9.65 6.73
N VAL A 164 -6.64 -9.82 7.99
CA VAL A 164 -5.87 -10.58 9.00
C VAL A 164 -5.44 -11.99 8.53
N PRO A 165 -6.35 -12.87 8.05
CA PRO A 165 -5.97 -14.18 7.55
C PRO A 165 -5.08 -14.13 6.30
N LEU A 166 -5.15 -13.07 5.50
CA LEU A 166 -4.32 -12.91 4.31
C LEU A 166 -2.85 -12.69 4.67
N ARG A 167 -2.55 -12.09 5.84
CA ARG A 167 -1.18 -11.79 6.30
C ARG A 167 -0.24 -13.00 6.20
N ARG A 168 -0.66 -14.16 6.72
CA ARG A 168 0.18 -15.38 6.71
C ARG A 168 0.52 -15.81 5.29
N GLN A 169 -0.43 -15.68 4.37
CA GLN A 169 -0.23 -16.08 2.99
C GLN A 169 0.64 -15.06 2.25
N VAL A 170 0.30 -13.77 2.29
CA VAL A 170 0.92 -12.76 1.42
C VAL A 170 2.22 -12.15 1.97
N ILE A 171 2.36 -12.05 3.29
CA ILE A 171 3.54 -11.44 3.92
C ILE A 171 4.57 -12.49 4.32
N ILE A 172 4.14 -13.62 4.91
CA ILE A 172 5.06 -14.62 5.49
C ILE A 172 5.48 -15.64 4.43
N ARG A 173 4.50 -16.35 3.84
CA ARG A 173 4.76 -17.42 2.87
C ARG A 173 5.20 -16.89 1.50
N GLU A 174 4.36 -16.04 0.90
CA GLU A 174 4.61 -15.51 -0.44
C GLU A 174 5.65 -14.38 -0.42
N ARG A 175 5.94 -13.80 0.75
CA ARG A 175 6.87 -12.68 0.96
C ARG A 175 6.71 -11.55 -0.07
N LEU A 176 5.46 -11.22 -0.38
CA LEU A 176 5.16 -10.12 -1.30
C LEU A 176 5.82 -8.83 -0.81
N ARG A 177 6.16 -7.98 -1.78
CA ARG A 177 7.07 -6.86 -1.57
C ARG A 177 6.43 -5.74 -0.78
N PHE A 178 5.19 -5.39 -1.11
CA PHE A 178 4.46 -4.21 -0.62
C PHE A 178 5.37 -2.95 -0.60
N PRO A 179 5.75 -2.42 -1.78
CA PRO A 179 6.84 -1.43 -1.88
C PRO A 179 6.67 -0.16 -1.04
N SER A 180 5.45 0.38 -0.90
CA SER A 180 5.15 1.52 -0.02
C SER A 180 5.31 1.17 1.46
N GLY A 181 4.82 0.01 1.89
CA GLY A 181 5.00 -0.47 3.26
C GLY A 181 6.47 -0.72 3.60
N PHE A 182 7.23 -1.28 2.65
CA PHE A 182 8.68 -1.43 2.75
C PHE A 182 9.40 -0.08 2.87
N SER A 183 9.06 0.89 2.03
CA SER A 183 9.70 2.21 2.04
C SER A 183 9.40 2.97 3.33
N THR A 184 8.19 2.84 3.86
CA THR A 184 7.80 3.38 5.16
C THR A 184 8.60 2.74 6.30
N ALA A 185 8.85 1.42 6.23
CA ALA A 185 9.67 0.74 7.22
C ALA A 185 11.12 1.23 7.22
N VAL A 186 11.72 1.37 6.02
CA VAL A 186 13.08 1.93 5.87
C VAL A 186 13.15 3.34 6.43
N LEU A 187 12.17 4.20 6.14
CA LEU A 187 12.13 5.56 6.69
C LEU A 187 12.06 5.56 8.22
N ILE A 188 11.16 4.79 8.81
CA ILE A 188 11.04 4.70 10.28
C ILE A 188 12.36 4.17 10.89
N GLY A 189 12.96 3.14 10.29
CA GLY A 189 14.25 2.63 10.73
C GLY A 189 15.33 3.71 10.73
N VAL A 190 15.42 4.50 9.66
CA VAL A 190 16.34 5.65 9.55
C VAL A 190 16.06 6.72 10.60
N LEU A 191 14.78 7.07 10.82
CA LEU A 191 14.39 8.08 11.81
C LEU A 191 14.80 7.70 13.24
N HIS A 192 14.79 6.40 13.56
CA HIS A 192 15.15 5.90 14.87
C HIS A 192 16.60 5.35 14.96
N GLY A 193 17.44 5.61 13.94
CA GLY A 193 18.85 5.20 13.95
C GLY A 193 19.10 3.68 13.81
N GLN A 194 18.10 2.93 13.33
CA GLN A 194 18.21 1.49 13.06
C GLN A 194 18.72 1.26 11.62
N THR A 195 20.04 1.22 11.44
CA THR A 195 20.68 0.85 10.16
C THR A 195 20.70 -0.68 10.01
N ARG A 196 19.64 -1.27 9.45
CA ARG A 196 19.68 -2.69 9.04
C ARG A 196 20.46 -2.80 7.72
N LYS A 197 21.61 -3.49 7.72
CA LYS A 197 22.21 -4.03 6.48
C LYS A 197 21.16 -4.94 5.83
N ALA A 198 20.53 -4.49 4.74
CA ALA A 198 19.59 -5.30 3.99
C ALA A 198 20.33 -6.38 3.20
N HIS A 199 20.79 -7.44 3.87
CA HIS A 199 21.08 -8.71 3.23
C HIS A 199 19.79 -9.55 3.27
N LEU A 200 19.00 -9.47 2.21
CA LEU A 200 17.90 -10.39 1.94
C LEU A 200 18.20 -11.05 0.59
N GLY A 201 18.53 -12.34 0.64
CA GLY A 201 18.84 -13.15 -0.54
C GLY A 201 17.67 -13.21 -1.52
N GLY A 202 17.97 -12.91 -2.77
CA GLY A 202 17.06 -13.01 -3.92
C GLY A 202 17.73 -12.35 -5.13
N SER A 203 17.90 -13.10 -6.21
CA SER A 203 18.68 -12.74 -7.41
C SER A 203 18.44 -11.32 -7.94
N SER A 204 19.54 -10.68 -8.33
CA SER A 204 19.70 -9.28 -8.74
C SER A 204 19.05 -8.87 -10.07
N ASP A 205 18.38 -9.76 -10.79
CA ASP A 205 18.21 -9.57 -12.24
C ASP A 205 16.79 -9.19 -12.70
N ALA A 206 15.90 -8.74 -11.80
CA ALA A 206 14.53 -8.36 -12.20
C ALA A 206 13.97 -7.07 -11.59
N VAL A 207 14.80 -6.18 -11.02
CA VAL A 207 14.32 -4.93 -10.40
C VAL A 207 14.63 -3.71 -11.26
N SER A 208 13.82 -3.50 -12.29
CA SER A 208 13.67 -2.19 -12.94
C SER A 208 12.26 -1.69 -12.67
N GLY A 209 12.12 -0.71 -11.76
CA GLY A 209 10.87 0.04 -11.60
C GLY A 209 10.31 0.26 -10.18
N GLY A 210 11.06 0.10 -9.09
CA GLY A 210 10.56 0.41 -7.74
C GLY A 210 11.65 0.83 -6.76
N PHE A 211 11.26 1.55 -5.70
CA PHE A 211 12.09 2.26 -4.68
C PHE A 211 13.43 1.60 -4.25
N ALA A 212 13.58 0.28 -4.33
CA ALA A 212 14.85 -0.39 -4.00
C ALA A 212 15.96 -0.18 -5.05
N SER A 213 15.66 0.24 -6.28
CA SER A 213 16.69 0.58 -7.27
C SER A 213 17.35 1.94 -7.01
N LEU A 214 16.92 2.67 -5.98
CA LEU A 214 17.30 4.05 -5.69
C LEU A 214 18.00 4.25 -4.35
N VAL A 215 18.36 3.15 -3.67
CA VAL A 215 19.30 3.20 -2.56
C VAL A 215 20.70 3.01 -3.15
N PRO A 216 21.61 3.99 -3.07
CA PRO A 216 22.97 3.81 -3.58
C PRO A 216 23.65 2.67 -2.83
N HIS A 217 24.21 1.71 -3.56
CA HIS A 217 25.27 0.86 -3.02
C HIS A 217 26.46 1.78 -2.75
N HIS A 218 26.75 2.04 -1.47
CA HIS A 218 28.00 2.69 -1.09
C HIS A 218 29.09 1.63 -1.23
N ASP A 219 29.69 1.53 -2.43
CA ASP A 219 30.92 0.78 -2.65
C ASP A 219 32.04 1.49 -1.88
N SER A 220 32.26 1.05 -0.64
CA SER A 220 33.52 1.29 0.06
C SER A 220 34.58 0.36 -0.53
N ARG A 221 35.03 0.64 -1.75
CA ARG A 221 36.32 0.13 -2.23
C ARG A 221 37.42 0.91 -1.53
N HIS A 222 37.86 0.40 -0.38
CA HIS A 222 39.22 0.66 0.07
C HIS A 222 40.11 -0.45 -0.50
N ASP A 223 41.00 -0.03 -1.39
CA ASP A 223 42.17 -0.80 -1.82
C ASP A 223 42.93 -1.30 -0.59
N TYR A 224 43.05 -2.62 -0.46
CA TYR A 224 44.04 -3.22 0.43
C TYR A 224 45.32 -3.43 -0.38
N SER A 225 46.18 -2.41 -0.42
CA SER A 225 47.61 -2.63 -0.65
C SER A 225 48.28 -2.96 0.67
N ALA A 226 49.09 -4.03 0.64
CA ALA A 226 49.88 -4.58 1.72
C ALA A 226 50.64 -3.53 2.54
N VAL A 227 50.82 -3.79 3.85
CA VAL A 227 52.11 -3.75 4.59
C VAL A 227 51.87 -4.00 6.09
N ASP A 228 52.63 -4.97 6.59
CA ASP A 228 53.16 -5.26 7.94
C ASP A 228 52.37 -5.15 9.25
N GLU A 229 52.62 -6.18 10.06
CA GLU A 229 52.48 -6.26 11.50
C GLU A 229 53.33 -5.20 12.22
N ARG A 230 52.72 -4.42 13.13
CA ARG A 230 53.13 -4.32 14.54
C ARG A 230 52.30 -3.32 15.36
N ASP A 231 52.20 -3.68 16.64
CA ASP A 231 51.92 -2.88 17.83
C ASP A 231 50.47 -2.61 18.28
N HIS A 232 50.21 -3.15 19.46
CA HIS A 232 49.17 -2.79 20.41
C HIS A 232 49.17 -1.28 20.72
N VAL A 233 47.99 -0.69 20.95
CA VAL A 233 47.62 0.18 22.09
C VAL A 233 46.23 0.82 21.84
N ASP A 234 45.45 0.94 22.92
CA ASP A 234 44.22 1.71 23.14
C ASP A 234 42.84 1.21 22.67
N ALA A 235 42.22 0.46 23.59
CA ALA A 235 40.77 0.35 23.74
C ALA A 235 40.17 1.69 24.24
N THR A 236 40.04 2.68 23.36
CA THR A 236 39.27 3.92 23.65
C THR A 236 38.53 4.52 22.45
N GLN A 237 38.43 3.80 21.31
CA GLN A 237 37.87 4.33 20.07
C GLN A 237 36.55 3.69 19.60
N SER A 238 35.85 2.91 20.44
CA SER A 238 34.55 2.31 20.07
C SER A 238 33.33 3.15 20.47
N THR A 239 33.51 4.30 21.13
CA THR A 239 32.42 5.22 21.51
C THR A 239 32.24 6.40 20.54
N THR A 240 33.29 6.83 19.83
CA THR A 240 33.24 7.98 18.92
C THR A 240 32.59 7.69 17.57
N ASP A 241 32.63 6.45 17.07
CA ASP A 241 32.00 6.10 15.78
C ASP A 241 30.49 5.91 15.87
N HIS A 242 29.98 5.46 17.03
CA HIS A 242 28.54 5.42 17.30
C HIS A 242 27.96 6.82 17.54
N GLU A 243 28.71 7.75 18.15
CA GLU A 243 28.29 9.14 18.29
C GLU A 243 28.30 9.88 16.94
N ASN A 244 29.36 9.76 16.14
CA ASN A 244 29.44 10.45 14.84
C ASN A 244 28.38 9.98 13.83
N GLY A 245 28.06 8.68 13.79
CA GLY A 245 26.94 8.17 12.98
C GLY A 245 25.58 8.71 13.43
N SER A 246 25.34 8.80 14.75
CA SER A 246 24.09 9.34 15.31
C SER A 246 23.92 10.85 15.09
N ILE A 247 25.02 11.62 15.09
CA ILE A 247 25.04 13.07 14.87
C ILE A 247 24.77 13.41 13.40
N ILE A 248 25.36 12.65 12.46
CA ILE A 248 25.13 12.83 11.02
C ILE A 248 23.65 12.51 10.67
N HIS A 249 23.08 11.44 11.23
CA HIS A 249 21.68 11.07 10.99
C HIS A 249 20.66 12.02 11.66
N GLY A 250 20.99 12.57 12.83
CA GLY A 250 20.16 13.58 13.50
C GLY A 250 19.96 14.86 12.66
N GLN A 251 20.98 15.25 11.88
CA GLN A 251 20.91 16.42 11.00
C GLN A 251 19.95 16.21 9.80
N ASP A 252 19.86 14.99 9.25
CA ASP A 252 19.07 14.74 8.04
C ASP A 252 17.57 14.76 8.30
N TRP A 253 17.10 14.24 9.46
CA TRP A 253 15.70 14.41 9.85
C TRP A 253 15.36 15.89 10.11
N VAL A 254 16.23 16.67 10.77
CA VAL A 254 15.99 18.11 11.01
C VAL A 254 15.85 18.85 9.67
N LYS A 255 16.73 18.55 8.69
CA LYS A 255 16.62 19.08 7.33
C LYS A 255 15.29 18.72 6.68
N ASN A 256 14.87 17.45 6.76
CA ASN A 256 13.61 16.98 6.19
C ASN A 256 12.39 17.64 6.87
N MET A 257 12.38 17.73 8.20
CA MET A 257 11.31 18.41 8.94
C MET A 257 11.25 19.90 8.58
N ARG A 258 12.40 20.58 8.51
CA ARG A 258 12.46 21.98 8.08
C ARG A 258 11.97 22.15 6.64
N LEU A 259 12.36 21.26 5.74
CA LEU A 259 11.89 21.26 4.35
C LEU A 259 10.37 21.08 4.28
N LEU A 260 9.82 20.12 5.02
CA LEU A 260 8.38 19.88 5.12
C LEU A 260 7.66 21.14 5.57
N LEU A 261 8.11 21.78 6.65
CA LEU A 261 7.48 23.00 7.21
C LEU A 261 7.58 24.20 6.27
N ILE A 262 8.71 24.38 5.57
CA ILE A 262 8.86 25.44 4.57
C ILE A 262 7.90 25.20 3.41
N CYS A 263 7.88 24.00 2.84
CA CYS A 263 6.97 23.64 1.75
C CYS A 263 5.51 23.76 2.17
N PHE A 264 5.18 23.35 3.40
CA PHE A 264 3.88 23.56 4.02
C PHE A 264 3.50 25.05 4.05
N GLY A 265 4.39 25.91 4.55
CA GLY A 265 4.15 27.35 4.61
C GLY A 265 3.99 27.99 3.23
N VAL A 266 4.83 27.62 2.25
CA VAL A 266 4.76 28.13 0.87
C VAL A 266 3.44 27.73 0.21
N SER A 267 3.06 26.45 0.27
CA SER A 267 1.82 25.96 -0.32
C SER A 267 0.59 26.53 0.39
N GLY A 268 0.64 26.62 1.71
CA GLY A 268 -0.40 27.26 2.51
C GLY A 268 -0.62 28.73 2.15
N SER A 269 0.47 29.49 2.02
CA SER A 269 0.43 30.89 1.61
C SER A 269 -0.14 31.04 0.21
N TYR A 270 0.27 30.19 -0.74
CA TYR A 270 -0.32 30.17 -2.08
C TYR A 270 -1.83 29.89 -2.03
N THR A 271 -2.26 28.96 -1.20
CA THR A 271 -3.68 28.59 -1.03
C THR A 271 -4.51 29.76 -0.49
N LEU A 272 -3.97 30.52 0.45
CA LEU A 272 -4.61 31.74 0.96
C LEU A 272 -4.61 32.86 -0.09
N CYS A 273 -3.51 33.06 -0.82
CA CYS A 273 -3.44 34.05 -1.89
C CYS A 273 -4.45 33.76 -3.02
N THR A 274 -4.61 32.48 -3.40
CA THR A 274 -5.57 32.09 -4.44
C THR A 274 -7.02 32.17 -4.00
N TYR A 275 -7.29 32.29 -2.69
CA TYR A 275 -8.63 32.64 -2.20
C TYR A 275 -8.99 34.07 -2.63
N PHE A 276 -8.08 35.03 -2.43
CA PHE A 276 -8.30 36.44 -2.80
C PHE A 276 -8.07 36.74 -4.28
N LEU A 277 -7.25 35.94 -4.96
CA LEU A 277 -6.92 36.10 -6.39
C LEU A 277 -7.18 34.79 -7.16
N PRO A 278 -8.45 34.43 -7.44
CA PRO A 278 -8.82 33.18 -8.11
C PRO A 278 -8.19 33.05 -9.51
N THR A 279 -7.91 34.16 -10.19
CA THR A 279 -7.25 34.20 -11.51
C THR A 279 -5.91 33.47 -11.54
N LEU A 280 -5.22 33.35 -10.40
CA LEU A 280 -3.97 32.60 -10.27
C LEU A 280 -4.14 31.09 -10.53
N ARG A 281 -5.38 30.56 -10.49
CA ARG A 281 -5.70 29.15 -10.75
C ARG A 281 -5.92 28.85 -12.23
N THR A 282 -6.08 29.86 -13.07
CA THR A 282 -6.49 29.73 -14.48
C THR A 282 -5.50 30.45 -15.41
N ILE A 283 -4.21 30.14 -15.30
CA ILE A 283 -3.17 30.81 -16.10
C ILE A 283 -3.25 30.33 -17.56
N PRO A 284 -3.42 31.24 -18.56
CA PRO A 284 -3.56 30.87 -19.97
C PRO A 284 -2.20 30.60 -20.62
N ILE A 285 -1.63 29.41 -20.43
CA ILE A 285 -0.28 29.06 -20.94
C ILE A 285 -0.20 28.89 -22.46
N PHE A 286 -1.30 28.52 -23.12
CA PHE A 286 -1.37 28.29 -24.57
C PHE A 286 -2.19 29.37 -25.30
N GLY A 287 -2.25 30.57 -24.72
CA GLY A 287 -3.04 31.69 -25.22
C GLY A 287 -4.49 31.69 -24.71
N THR A 288 -5.18 32.82 -24.92
CA THR A 288 -6.53 33.07 -24.38
C THR A 288 -7.59 32.18 -25.02
N SER A 289 -7.48 31.87 -26.31
CA SER A 289 -8.44 31.00 -27.02
C SER A 289 -8.38 29.56 -26.52
N ALA A 290 -7.19 29.01 -26.30
CA ALA A 290 -7.04 27.64 -25.78
C ALA A 290 -7.54 27.55 -24.32
N ALA A 291 -7.27 28.57 -23.51
CA ALA A 291 -7.72 28.64 -22.13
C ALA A 291 -9.24 28.81 -22.01
N GLY A 292 -9.82 29.78 -22.73
CA GLY A 292 -11.23 30.14 -22.60
C GLY A 292 -12.20 29.18 -23.30
N ILE A 293 -11.80 28.58 -24.42
CA ILE A 293 -12.66 27.67 -25.19
C ILE A 293 -12.39 26.21 -24.77
N TRP A 294 -11.12 25.82 -24.70
CA TRP A 294 -10.72 24.41 -24.57
C TRP A 294 -10.22 24.02 -23.18
N LEU A 295 -10.35 24.91 -22.19
CA LEU A 295 -9.96 24.68 -20.80
C LEU A 295 -8.46 24.36 -20.60
N TRP A 296 -7.62 24.70 -21.58
CA TRP A 296 -6.16 24.58 -21.49
C TRP A 296 -5.57 25.73 -20.66
N THR A 297 -5.79 25.65 -19.36
CA THR A 297 -5.20 26.53 -18.35
C THR A 297 -4.13 25.78 -17.55
N LEU A 298 -3.29 26.51 -16.81
CA LEU A 298 -2.39 25.95 -15.82
C LEU A 298 -2.80 26.45 -14.44
N ASN A 299 -3.02 25.51 -13.52
CA ASN A 299 -3.11 25.81 -12.10
C ASN A 299 -1.76 25.48 -11.45
N PRO A 300 -0.91 26.48 -11.13
CA PRO A 300 0.44 26.24 -10.60
C PRO A 300 0.45 25.92 -9.10
N SER A 301 -0.61 25.31 -8.57
CA SER A 301 -0.68 24.85 -7.18
C SER A 301 0.54 23.99 -6.83
N PRO A 302 1.31 24.36 -5.78
CA PRO A 302 2.39 23.53 -5.28
C PRO A 302 1.92 22.13 -4.89
N ALA A 303 0.69 21.98 -4.41
CA ALA A 303 0.14 20.67 -4.04
C ALA A 303 -0.04 19.76 -5.26
N TYR A 304 -0.47 20.28 -6.41
CA TYR A 304 -0.56 19.46 -7.63
C TYR A 304 0.81 19.02 -8.15
N ILE A 305 1.82 19.90 -8.03
CA ILE A 305 3.21 19.53 -8.30
C ILE A 305 3.63 18.43 -7.31
N GLY A 306 3.32 18.58 -6.03
CA GLY A 306 3.55 17.56 -4.99
C GLY A 306 2.90 16.22 -5.32
N GLN A 307 1.63 16.21 -5.73
CA GLN A 307 0.94 15.00 -6.20
C GLN A 307 1.70 14.36 -7.36
N GLY A 308 2.14 15.17 -8.33
CA GLY A 308 2.96 14.72 -9.46
C GLY A 308 4.28 14.05 -9.05
N ILE A 309 4.99 14.61 -8.07
CA ILE A 309 6.21 14.04 -7.52
C ILE A 309 5.93 12.66 -6.90
N ILE A 310 4.85 12.53 -6.13
CA ILE A 310 4.46 11.26 -5.48
C ILE A 310 4.03 10.22 -6.52
N MET A 311 3.28 10.63 -7.55
CA MET A 311 2.80 9.73 -8.61
C MET A 311 3.92 9.25 -9.55
N GLY A 312 5.01 10.01 -9.62
CA GLY A 312 6.17 9.71 -10.44
C GLY A 312 6.00 10.07 -11.92
N PRO A 313 7.11 10.05 -12.68
CA PRO A 313 7.13 10.47 -14.08
C PRO A 313 6.30 9.59 -15.01
N GLU A 314 6.28 8.27 -14.79
CA GLU A 314 5.57 7.35 -15.69
C GLU A 314 4.07 7.61 -15.68
N THR A 315 3.46 7.60 -14.48
CA THR A 315 2.03 7.86 -14.30
C THR A 315 1.63 9.24 -14.83
N THR A 316 2.42 10.26 -14.53
CA THR A 316 2.10 11.64 -14.91
C THR A 316 2.27 11.90 -16.40
N LEU A 317 3.24 11.27 -17.07
CA LEU A 317 3.38 11.33 -18.53
C LEU A 317 2.23 10.61 -19.25
N HIS A 318 1.78 9.46 -18.74
CA HIS A 318 0.59 8.79 -19.28
C HIS A 318 -0.68 9.60 -19.07
N MET A 319 -0.81 10.28 -17.93
CA MET A 319 -1.90 11.26 -17.71
C MET A 319 -1.82 12.42 -18.69
N LEU A 320 -0.62 12.98 -18.94
CA LEU A 320 -0.45 14.03 -19.95
C LEU A 320 -0.87 13.54 -21.34
N MET A 321 -0.47 12.31 -21.70
CA MET A 321 -0.90 11.69 -22.96
C MET A 321 -2.42 11.58 -23.02
N GLY A 322 -3.07 11.17 -21.92
CA GLY A 322 -4.53 11.18 -21.79
C GLY A 322 -5.14 12.56 -21.97
N ALA A 323 -4.54 13.61 -21.38
CA ALA A 323 -5.04 14.97 -21.54
C ALA A 323 -4.91 15.46 -22.99
N VAL A 324 -3.81 15.15 -23.67
CA VAL A 324 -3.62 15.47 -25.10
C VAL A 324 -4.63 14.71 -25.96
N LEU A 325 -4.82 13.40 -25.72
CA LEU A 325 -5.78 12.59 -26.46
C LEU A 325 -7.22 13.07 -26.23
N GLY A 326 -7.62 13.24 -24.96
CA GLY A 326 -8.97 13.65 -24.56
C GLY A 326 -9.28 15.09 -24.96
N TRP A 327 -8.53 16.05 -24.42
CA TRP A 327 -8.83 17.48 -24.56
C TRP A 327 -8.23 18.10 -25.82
N GLY A 328 -7.11 17.58 -26.31
CA GLY A 328 -6.43 18.11 -27.50
C GLY A 328 -6.96 17.56 -28.82
N ILE A 329 -7.50 16.33 -28.83
CA ILE A 329 -7.91 15.64 -30.07
C ILE A 329 -9.40 15.29 -30.03
N LEU A 330 -9.82 14.47 -29.06
CA LEU A 330 -11.16 13.90 -29.02
C LEU A 330 -12.25 14.95 -28.75
N SER A 331 -12.00 15.88 -27.83
CA SER A 331 -12.94 16.95 -27.49
C SER A 331 -13.20 17.90 -28.68
N PRO A 332 -12.17 18.43 -29.38
CA PRO A 332 -12.37 19.19 -30.61
C PRO A 332 -13.03 18.42 -31.74
N LEU A 333 -12.70 17.14 -31.89
CA LEU A 333 -13.33 16.27 -32.88
C LEU A 333 -14.83 16.10 -32.60
N ALA A 334 -15.20 15.80 -31.36
CA ALA A 334 -16.61 15.62 -30.97
C ALA A 334 -17.42 16.92 -31.16
N LYS A 335 -16.82 18.07 -30.85
CA LYS A 335 -17.47 19.39 -31.03
C LYS A 335 -17.64 19.76 -32.51
N SER A 336 -16.60 19.58 -33.33
CA SER A 336 -16.64 19.89 -34.76
C SER A 336 -17.58 18.98 -35.56
N ARG A 337 -17.76 17.73 -35.11
CA ARG A 337 -18.69 16.76 -35.71
C ARG A 337 -20.13 16.88 -35.18
N GLY A 338 -20.39 17.77 -34.22
CA GLY A 338 -21.71 17.97 -33.63
C GLY A 338 -22.19 16.83 -32.72
N TRP A 339 -21.29 15.93 -32.28
CA TRP A 339 -21.64 14.84 -31.36
C TRP A 339 -21.87 15.32 -29.93
N ALA A 340 -21.27 16.46 -29.58
CA ALA A 340 -21.40 17.13 -28.29
C ALA A 340 -21.79 18.61 -28.50
N PRO A 341 -23.10 18.91 -28.58
CA PRO A 341 -23.58 20.26 -28.92
C PRO A 341 -23.40 21.27 -27.77
N GLY A 342 -23.35 20.82 -26.51
CA GLY A 342 -23.20 21.66 -25.32
C GLY A 342 -21.87 22.40 -25.22
N THR A 343 -21.72 23.27 -24.23
CA THR A 343 -20.44 23.95 -23.96
C THR A 343 -19.35 22.93 -23.62
N ILE A 344 -18.09 23.26 -23.85
CA ILE A 344 -16.99 22.29 -23.66
C ILE A 344 -16.89 21.83 -22.20
N ASP A 345 -17.22 22.70 -21.23
CA ASP A 345 -17.16 22.39 -19.80
C ASP A 345 -18.39 21.65 -19.24
N ASP A 346 -19.42 21.41 -20.07
CA ASP A 346 -20.63 20.71 -19.64
C ASP A 346 -20.41 19.18 -19.57
N TRP A 347 -20.87 18.59 -18.47
CA TRP A 347 -20.77 17.16 -18.19
C TRP A 347 -21.84 16.33 -18.88
N GLU A 348 -22.98 16.92 -19.26
CA GLU A 348 -24.09 16.16 -19.85
C GLU A 348 -24.09 16.20 -21.38
N THR A 349 -24.07 17.40 -21.96
CA THR A 349 -24.18 17.61 -23.41
C THR A 349 -22.90 18.13 -24.06
N GLY A 350 -21.92 18.48 -23.23
CA GLY A 350 -20.61 19.02 -23.63
C GLY A 350 -19.59 17.97 -24.05
N SER A 351 -18.51 18.43 -24.67
CA SER A 351 -17.43 17.54 -25.12
C SER A 351 -16.66 16.95 -23.94
N LYS A 352 -16.62 17.62 -22.77
CA LYS A 352 -16.15 17.05 -21.49
C LYS A 352 -16.93 15.80 -21.11
N GLY A 353 -18.26 15.84 -21.11
CA GLY A 353 -19.09 14.65 -20.88
C GLY A 353 -18.83 13.53 -21.91
N TRP A 354 -18.69 13.91 -23.19
CA TRP A 354 -18.47 12.95 -24.27
C TRP A 354 -17.16 12.15 -24.12
N ILE A 355 -16.04 12.82 -23.83
CA ILE A 355 -14.73 12.16 -23.67
C ILE A 355 -14.66 11.27 -22.42
N VAL A 356 -15.48 11.53 -21.40
CA VAL A 356 -15.54 10.69 -20.19
C VAL A 356 -15.96 9.26 -20.54
N TRP A 357 -16.88 9.05 -21.50
CA TRP A 357 -17.26 7.70 -21.92
C TRP A 357 -16.09 6.90 -22.50
N ILE A 358 -15.18 7.56 -23.22
CA ILE A 358 -13.96 6.94 -23.75
C ILE A 358 -13.01 6.60 -22.59
N SER A 359 -12.83 7.54 -21.65
CA SER A 359 -12.06 7.31 -20.43
C SER A 359 -12.58 6.10 -19.64
N LEU A 360 -13.89 6.00 -19.44
CA LEU A 360 -14.54 4.89 -18.74
C LEU A 360 -14.30 3.54 -19.41
N ALA A 361 -14.39 3.47 -20.74
CA ALA A 361 -14.12 2.24 -21.46
C ALA A 361 -12.65 1.80 -21.34
N ILE A 362 -11.71 2.75 -21.35
CA ILE A 362 -10.29 2.47 -21.07
C ILE A 362 -10.12 1.93 -19.64
N MET A 363 -10.74 2.57 -18.63
CA MET A 363 -10.66 2.11 -17.24
C MET A 363 -11.24 0.71 -17.05
N LEU A 364 -12.40 0.43 -17.67
CA LEU A 364 -13.04 -0.86 -17.58
C LEU A 364 -12.21 -1.95 -18.28
N ALA A 365 -11.69 -1.66 -19.47
CA ALA A 365 -10.83 -2.57 -20.21
C ALA A 365 -9.53 -2.89 -19.44
N ASP A 366 -8.86 -1.86 -18.91
CA ASP A 366 -7.65 -2.03 -18.10
C ASP A 366 -7.93 -2.85 -16.83
N ALA A 367 -9.04 -2.57 -16.13
CA ALA A 367 -9.47 -3.31 -14.95
C ALA A 367 -9.74 -4.79 -15.25
N VAL A 368 -10.50 -5.09 -16.31
CA VAL A 368 -10.82 -6.46 -16.72
C VAL A 368 -9.55 -7.22 -17.10
N VAL A 369 -8.66 -6.62 -17.89
CA VAL A 369 -7.42 -7.28 -18.35
C VAL A 369 -6.42 -7.46 -17.22
N SER A 370 -6.20 -6.43 -16.39
CA SER A 370 -5.23 -6.50 -15.28
C SER A 370 -5.66 -7.50 -14.21
N LEU A 371 -6.93 -7.48 -13.80
CA LEU A 371 -7.49 -8.41 -12.83
C LEU A 371 -7.59 -9.83 -13.42
N GLY A 372 -8.01 -9.96 -14.68
CA GLY A 372 -8.05 -11.24 -15.38
C GLY A 372 -6.66 -11.87 -15.53
N TYR A 373 -5.63 -11.09 -15.88
CA TYR A 373 -4.24 -11.54 -15.94
C TYR A 373 -3.73 -11.99 -14.56
N THR A 374 -4.01 -11.20 -13.52
CA THR A 374 -3.63 -11.51 -12.13
C THR A 374 -4.33 -12.76 -11.60
N ALA A 375 -5.59 -12.98 -11.97
CA ALA A 375 -6.36 -14.17 -11.60
C ALA A 375 -5.89 -15.44 -12.32
N THR A 376 -5.56 -15.32 -13.61
CA THR A 376 -5.22 -16.48 -14.44
C THR A 376 -3.80 -16.99 -14.21
N ARG A 377 -2.83 -16.12 -13.86
CA ARG A 377 -1.43 -16.50 -13.62
C ARG A 377 -1.23 -17.63 -12.57
N PRO A 378 -1.82 -17.57 -11.37
CA PRO A 378 -1.72 -18.69 -10.42
C PRO A 378 -2.49 -19.93 -10.89
N LEU A 379 -3.58 -19.75 -11.64
CA LEU A 379 -4.39 -20.85 -12.15
C LEU A 379 -3.67 -21.61 -13.28
N THR A 380 -2.99 -20.92 -14.19
CA THR A 380 -2.18 -21.55 -15.23
C THR A 380 -0.94 -22.22 -14.65
N ALA A 381 -0.33 -21.66 -13.60
CA ALA A 381 0.71 -22.35 -12.85
C ALA A 381 0.18 -23.63 -12.17
N ALA A 382 -1.05 -23.62 -11.65
CA ALA A 382 -1.68 -24.80 -11.07
C ALA A 382 -2.13 -25.84 -12.11
N ILE A 383 -2.55 -25.41 -13.31
CA ILE A 383 -3.06 -26.29 -14.38
C ILE A 383 -1.91 -26.84 -15.24
N PHE A 384 -0.93 -26.03 -15.59
CA PHE A 384 0.19 -26.39 -16.46
C PHE A 384 1.50 -26.69 -15.72
N GLY A 385 1.61 -26.32 -14.43
CA GLY A 385 2.77 -26.60 -13.56
C GLY A 385 2.67 -27.88 -12.75
N VAL A 386 1.72 -28.77 -13.06
CA VAL A 386 1.74 -30.15 -12.52
C VAL A 386 2.67 -30.99 -13.40
N SER A 387 3.91 -31.10 -12.94
CA SER A 387 4.69 -32.32 -13.18
C SER A 387 3.88 -33.49 -12.61
N ARG A 388 3.40 -34.35 -13.51
CA ARG A 388 2.74 -35.63 -13.25
C ARG A 388 3.67 -36.48 -12.37
N ASN A 389 3.42 -36.63 -11.07
CA ASN A 389 3.34 -37.95 -10.39
C ASN A 389 3.20 -37.95 -8.86
N ASP A 390 3.46 -36.87 -8.11
CA ASP A 390 3.60 -37.04 -6.65
C ASP A 390 2.32 -36.80 -5.82
N LEU A 391 1.48 -35.83 -6.18
CA LEU A 391 0.34 -35.45 -5.32
C LEU A 391 -0.85 -36.44 -5.38
N TRP A 392 -1.11 -37.03 -6.56
CA TRP A 392 -2.21 -38.00 -6.71
C TRP A 392 -1.85 -39.39 -6.18
N ARG A 393 -0.58 -39.81 -6.25
CA ARG A 393 -0.12 -41.07 -5.64
C ARG A 393 -0.12 -40.99 -4.12
N GLN A 394 0.30 -39.88 -3.53
CA GLN A 394 0.31 -39.71 -2.07
C GLN A 394 -1.12 -39.61 -1.49
N GLY A 395 -2.07 -38.99 -2.21
CA GLY A 395 -3.47 -38.96 -1.80
C GLY A 395 -4.16 -40.32 -1.82
N LEU A 396 -3.87 -41.16 -2.83
CA LEU A 396 -4.42 -42.51 -2.95
C LEU A 396 -3.75 -43.52 -2.00
N LEU A 397 -2.44 -43.42 -1.80
CA LEU A 397 -1.71 -44.28 -0.86
C LEU A 397 -2.07 -43.99 0.61
N ASN A 398 -2.32 -42.73 0.97
CA ASN A 398 -2.79 -42.37 2.31
C ASN A 398 -4.23 -42.81 2.59
N LEU A 399 -5.06 -42.96 1.55
CA LEU A 399 -6.41 -43.51 1.69
C LEU A 399 -6.36 -45.05 1.84
N GLN A 400 -5.43 -45.71 1.14
CA GLN A 400 -5.22 -47.15 1.25
C GLN A 400 -4.59 -47.54 2.61
N HIS A 401 -3.65 -46.74 3.12
CA HIS A 401 -3.07 -46.92 4.47
C HIS A 401 -4.04 -46.63 5.62
N ARG A 402 -5.08 -45.80 5.40
CA ARG A 402 -6.13 -45.56 6.40
C ARG A 402 -7.21 -46.64 6.44
N LEU A 403 -7.28 -47.50 5.42
CA LEU A 403 -8.27 -48.58 5.31
C LEU A 403 -7.70 -49.95 5.69
N SER A 404 -6.38 -50.16 5.59
CA SER A 404 -5.71 -51.32 6.16
C SER A 404 -5.23 -50.98 7.57
N GLY A 405 -6.07 -51.25 8.57
CA GLY A 405 -5.62 -51.26 9.96
C GLY A 405 -4.58 -52.35 10.14
N ASP A 406 -3.39 -51.97 10.59
CA ASP A 406 -2.68 -52.71 11.62
C ASP A 406 -1.57 -51.87 12.24
N TYR A 407 -1.48 -52.01 13.55
CA TYR A 407 -0.44 -51.45 14.41
C TYR A 407 0.92 -51.99 13.99
N ALA A 408 1.87 -51.11 13.66
CA ALA A 408 3.29 -51.43 13.76
C ALA A 408 4.10 -50.14 13.90
N ALA A 409 4.65 -49.94 15.08
CA ALA A 409 5.82 -49.09 15.30
C ALA A 409 6.99 -49.58 14.44
N LEU A 410 7.90 -48.69 14.05
CA LEU A 410 9.35 -48.89 13.76
C LEU A 410 9.89 -47.55 13.23
N THR A 411 10.69 -46.84 14.02
CA THR A 411 12.17 -46.76 13.94
C THR A 411 12.71 -46.29 12.59
N THR A 412 13.32 -45.12 12.65
CA THR A 412 14.28 -44.56 11.71
C THR A 412 15.39 -45.56 11.36
N GLU A 413 15.61 -45.78 10.06
CA GLU A 413 16.95 -46.04 9.51
C GLU A 413 17.29 -44.89 8.56
N GLU A 414 18.50 -44.38 8.73
CA GLU A 414 19.12 -43.29 8.00
C GLU A 414 19.30 -43.64 6.52
N ALA A 415 19.16 -42.64 5.66
CA ALA A 415 19.78 -42.63 4.34
C ALA A 415 20.57 -41.32 4.22
N ASP A 416 21.81 -41.37 4.68
CA ASP A 416 22.87 -40.51 4.15
C ASP A 416 23.24 -41.08 2.77
N ASP A 417 23.24 -40.24 1.75
CA ASP A 417 24.25 -40.21 0.68
C ASP A 417 23.80 -39.27 -0.44
N THR A 418 24.42 -38.10 -0.43
CA THR A 418 24.65 -37.30 -1.63
C THR A 418 25.87 -37.88 -2.31
N GLU A 419 25.77 -38.39 -3.54
CA GLU A 419 26.97 -38.40 -4.39
C GLU A 419 26.70 -38.14 -5.86
N THR A 420 27.60 -37.32 -6.37
CA THR A 420 27.61 -36.60 -7.62
C THR A 420 28.26 -37.48 -8.69
N THR A 421 27.62 -37.59 -9.85
CA THR A 421 28.16 -38.25 -11.03
C THR A 421 29.39 -37.52 -11.55
N ILE A 422 30.61 -38.05 -11.34
CA ILE A 422 31.80 -37.70 -12.14
C ILE A 422 32.62 -38.96 -12.47
N THR A 423 32.54 -39.36 -13.74
CA THR A 423 33.55 -40.01 -14.61
C THR A 423 34.35 -41.24 -14.14
N SER A 424 34.08 -42.35 -14.85
CA SER A 424 35.02 -43.23 -15.55
C SER A 424 36.33 -43.72 -14.89
N ARG A 425 36.43 -45.06 -14.88
CA ARG A 425 37.60 -45.90 -15.25
C ARG A 425 38.79 -45.97 -14.28
N LEU A 426 39.06 -47.24 -13.90
CA LEU A 426 40.36 -47.91 -13.68
C LEU A 426 40.73 -48.33 -12.23
N LEU A 427 40.90 -49.66 -12.10
CA LEU A 427 41.80 -50.45 -11.23
C LEU A 427 41.25 -51.12 -9.94
N PRO A 428 41.82 -52.30 -9.55
CA PRO A 428 41.09 -53.37 -8.86
C PRO A 428 41.57 -53.74 -7.44
N ARG A 429 40.67 -54.38 -6.68
CA ARG A 429 40.84 -55.40 -5.60
C ARG A 429 42.03 -55.29 -4.60
N GLY A 430 41.68 -55.22 -3.30
CA GLY A 430 42.57 -55.68 -2.20
C GLY A 430 41.99 -55.64 -0.77
N ARG A 431 41.66 -56.83 -0.22
CA ARG A 431 41.78 -57.33 1.19
C ARG A 431 41.16 -56.60 2.43
N GLN A 432 40.05 -57.18 2.93
CA GLN A 432 39.80 -57.87 4.24
C GLN A 432 40.23 -57.31 5.64
N LEU A 433 39.19 -57.05 6.49
CA LEU A 433 38.91 -57.51 7.91
C LEU A 433 39.67 -56.91 9.13
N PRO A 434 39.19 -57.05 10.42
CA PRO A 434 37.87 -56.73 11.01
C PRO A 434 37.88 -56.11 12.46
N ALA A 435 36.71 -55.58 12.85
CA ALA A 435 36.05 -55.34 14.16
C ALA A 435 36.77 -55.48 15.54
N ALA A 436 36.47 -54.53 16.46
CA ALA A 436 36.30 -54.80 17.89
C ALA A 436 35.31 -53.84 18.58
N SER A 437 34.40 -54.43 19.34
CA SER A 437 33.20 -53.93 20.03
C SER A 437 33.42 -53.52 21.50
N ARG A 438 32.45 -52.74 22.06
CA ARG A 438 31.94 -52.65 23.47
C ARG A 438 31.90 -51.19 23.95
N SER A 439 30.93 -50.64 24.70
CA SER A 439 29.61 -51.05 25.23
C SER A 439 28.98 -49.82 25.94
N ARG A 440 27.67 -49.62 25.76
CA ARG A 440 26.72 -48.62 26.37
C ARG A 440 26.75 -48.59 27.92
N PRO A 441 26.26 -47.54 28.67
CA PRO A 441 24.81 -47.22 28.73
C PRO A 441 24.30 -45.82 29.18
N HIS A 442 22.98 -45.66 28.95
CA HIS A 442 21.96 -44.83 29.60
C HIS A 442 21.57 -43.45 29.03
N SER A 443 20.43 -43.49 28.34
CA SER A 443 19.52 -42.45 27.90
C SER A 443 18.64 -41.90 29.04
N THR A 444 18.42 -40.58 29.03
CA THR A 444 17.15 -39.99 29.48
C THR A 444 16.68 -38.98 28.42
N THR A 445 15.65 -39.39 27.71
CA THR A 445 14.60 -38.69 26.95
C THR A 445 14.71 -37.16 26.76
N ALA A 446 14.95 -36.73 25.52
CA ALA A 446 14.48 -35.45 24.99
C ALA A 446 13.78 -35.71 23.65
N GLN A 447 12.50 -35.37 23.59
CA GLN A 447 11.61 -35.51 22.44
C GLN A 447 12.08 -34.62 21.29
N GLY A 448 12.11 -35.18 20.08
CA GLY A 448 12.27 -34.44 18.84
C GLY A 448 10.93 -33.91 18.30
N GLY A 449 11.03 -32.89 17.45
CA GLY A 449 9.97 -32.47 16.52
C GLY A 449 9.93 -30.97 16.26
N ALA A 450 10.42 -30.52 15.11
CA ALA A 450 9.83 -29.47 14.26
C ALA A 450 10.71 -29.23 13.02
N LEU A 451 10.15 -29.51 11.84
CA LEU A 451 10.64 -29.05 10.54
C LEU A 451 10.30 -27.56 10.39
N ASP A 452 11.27 -26.73 9.99
CA ASP A 452 11.18 -25.32 9.54
C ASP A 452 9.78 -24.65 9.53
N ASP A 453 9.25 -24.31 10.71
CA ASP A 453 8.18 -23.33 10.81
C ASP A 453 8.80 -21.95 10.57
N GLU A 454 8.54 -21.36 9.39
CA GLU A 454 8.89 -19.96 9.11
C GLU A 454 8.40 -19.06 10.25
N VAL A 455 9.35 -18.41 10.93
CA VAL A 455 9.11 -17.67 12.17
C VAL A 455 8.15 -16.50 11.94
N ASP A 456 6.89 -16.66 12.36
CA ASP A 456 5.92 -15.57 12.50
C ASP A 456 6.16 -14.79 13.80
N ALA A 457 5.44 -13.68 14.01
CA ALA A 457 5.39 -12.98 15.28
C ALA A 457 4.98 -13.93 16.41
N PRO A 458 5.46 -13.72 17.65
CA PRO A 458 5.04 -14.49 18.82
C PRO A 458 3.51 -14.62 18.93
N GLU A 459 3.01 -15.77 19.39
CA GLU A 459 1.56 -16.05 19.43
C GLU A 459 0.76 -15.03 20.24
N ASP A 460 1.37 -14.40 21.25
CA ASP A 460 0.77 -13.34 22.08
C ASP A 460 0.59 -12.00 21.32
N GLN A 461 1.37 -11.78 20.27
CA GLN A 461 1.32 -10.60 19.41
C GLN A 461 0.43 -10.79 18.18
N GLN A 462 0.07 -12.04 17.88
CA GLN A 462 -0.84 -12.37 16.80
C GLN A 462 -2.30 -12.07 17.19
N ILE A 463 -3.14 -11.93 16.17
CA ILE A 463 -4.58 -11.72 16.37
C ILE A 463 -5.23 -13.10 16.44
N SER A 464 -5.93 -13.40 17.54
CA SER A 464 -6.58 -14.71 17.69
C SER A 464 -7.59 -14.97 16.57
N ASN A 465 -7.55 -16.17 15.99
CA ASN A 465 -8.51 -16.63 14.97
C ASN A 465 -9.97 -16.49 15.44
N ARG A 466 -10.23 -16.64 16.75
CA ARG A 466 -11.59 -16.46 17.31
C ARG A 466 -12.07 -15.01 17.15
N TYR A 467 -11.22 -14.03 17.44
CA TYR A 467 -11.54 -12.61 17.25
C TYR A 467 -11.75 -12.27 15.78
N VAL A 468 -10.96 -12.86 14.88
CA VAL A 468 -11.13 -12.67 13.43
C VAL A 468 -12.45 -13.24 12.95
N SER A 469 -12.78 -14.49 13.28
CA SER A 469 -14.03 -15.13 12.83
C SER A 469 -15.27 -14.41 13.35
N VAL A 470 -15.30 -14.10 14.66
CA VAL A 470 -16.42 -13.36 15.26
C VAL A 470 -16.48 -11.93 14.72
N GLY A 471 -15.35 -11.24 14.65
CA GLY A 471 -15.25 -9.88 14.13
C GLY A 471 -15.67 -9.77 12.67
N LEU A 472 -15.38 -10.78 11.84
CA LEU A 472 -15.76 -10.80 10.44
C LEU A 472 -17.29 -10.94 10.30
N VAL A 473 -17.91 -11.86 11.04
CA VAL A 473 -19.37 -11.99 11.05
C VAL A 473 -20.03 -10.71 11.54
N LEU A 474 -19.55 -10.14 12.65
CA LEU A 474 -20.12 -8.91 13.21
C LEU A 474 -19.96 -7.71 12.27
N SER A 475 -18.80 -7.55 11.64
CA SER A 475 -18.56 -6.45 10.70
C SER A 475 -19.37 -6.58 9.41
N ILE A 476 -19.57 -7.81 8.91
CA ILE A 476 -20.47 -8.07 7.77
C ILE A 476 -21.92 -7.75 8.14
N LEU A 477 -22.39 -8.22 9.30
CA LEU A 477 -23.75 -7.92 9.78
C LEU A 477 -23.95 -6.43 10.00
N LEU A 478 -22.93 -5.74 10.52
CA LEU A 478 -22.95 -4.29 10.69
C LEU A 478 -23.07 -3.60 9.32
N CYS A 479 -22.22 -3.94 8.35
CA CYS A 479 -22.27 -3.39 6.99
C CYS A 479 -23.64 -3.59 6.32
N ILE A 480 -24.21 -4.80 6.44
CA ILE A 480 -25.54 -5.11 5.91
C ILE A 480 -26.61 -4.26 6.62
N THR A 481 -26.61 -4.24 7.95
CA THR A 481 -27.62 -3.54 8.75
C THR A 481 -27.60 -2.04 8.50
N THR A 482 -26.42 -1.41 8.50
CA THR A 482 -26.30 0.03 8.27
C THR A 482 -26.69 0.41 6.85
N THR A 483 -26.30 -0.38 5.84
CA THR A 483 -26.73 -0.16 4.44
C THR A 483 -28.25 -0.19 4.32
N GLN A 484 -28.90 -1.16 4.98
CA GLN A 484 -30.36 -1.28 4.99
C GLN A 484 -31.04 -0.13 5.75
N ILE A 485 -30.45 0.38 6.85
CA ILE A 485 -31.00 1.55 7.56
C ILE A 485 -30.88 2.83 6.73
N VAL A 486 -29.75 3.01 6.04
CA VAL A 486 -29.46 4.24 5.29
C VAL A 486 -30.31 4.34 4.03
N PHE A 487 -30.34 3.28 3.22
CA PHE A 487 -31.01 3.25 1.92
C PHE A 487 -32.41 2.63 1.95
N GLY A 488 -32.79 1.94 3.04
CA GLY A 488 -34.10 1.34 3.19
C GLY A 488 -34.46 0.39 2.05
N ASN A 489 -35.70 0.48 1.59
CA ASN A 489 -36.23 -0.36 0.50
C ASN A 489 -35.62 -0.06 -0.88
N LEU A 490 -34.79 0.98 -1.02
CA LEU A 490 -34.16 1.32 -2.30
C LEU A 490 -33.08 0.31 -2.71
N VAL A 491 -32.44 -0.33 -1.72
CA VAL A 491 -31.39 -1.34 -1.94
C VAL A 491 -31.84 -2.66 -1.33
N PRO A 492 -32.18 -3.67 -2.14
CA PRO A 492 -32.69 -4.93 -1.61
C PRO A 492 -31.60 -5.71 -0.89
N LEU A 493 -31.98 -6.44 0.16
CA LEU A 493 -31.05 -7.17 1.03
C LEU A 493 -30.11 -8.12 0.27
N TYR A 494 -30.63 -8.83 -0.74
CA TYR A 494 -29.82 -9.76 -1.55
C TYR A 494 -28.66 -9.04 -2.26
N ALA A 495 -28.87 -7.80 -2.70
CA ALA A 495 -27.85 -7.02 -3.39
C ALA A 495 -26.74 -6.60 -2.42
N THR A 496 -27.08 -6.18 -1.20
CA THR A 496 -26.09 -5.86 -0.16
C THR A 496 -25.27 -7.09 0.23
N ILE A 497 -25.91 -8.25 0.43
CA ILE A 497 -25.21 -9.50 0.76
C ILE A 497 -24.26 -9.90 -0.38
N ALA A 498 -24.73 -9.87 -1.62
CA ALA A 498 -23.91 -10.16 -2.79
C ALA A 498 -22.72 -9.18 -2.91
N ALA A 499 -22.91 -7.91 -2.55
CA ALA A 499 -21.87 -6.89 -2.66
C ALA A 499 -20.76 -7.13 -1.65
N VAL A 500 -21.10 -7.47 -0.40
CA VAL A 500 -20.11 -7.81 0.62
C VAL A 500 -19.34 -9.08 0.24
N LEU A 501 -20.02 -10.12 -0.24
CA LEU A 501 -19.34 -11.35 -0.68
C LEU A 501 -18.37 -11.08 -1.84
N MET A 502 -18.79 -10.26 -2.80
CA MET A 502 -17.94 -9.84 -3.91
C MET A 502 -16.74 -9.02 -3.42
N ALA A 503 -16.95 -8.10 -2.47
CA ALA A 503 -15.90 -7.29 -1.87
C ALA A 503 -14.79 -8.16 -1.26
N LEU A 504 -15.15 -9.23 -0.54
CA LEU A 504 -14.18 -10.16 0.05
C LEU A 504 -13.34 -10.84 -1.04
N ILE A 505 -13.96 -11.33 -2.12
CA ILE A 505 -13.23 -11.98 -3.22
C ILE A 505 -12.28 -11.00 -3.91
N LEU A 506 -12.80 -9.81 -4.26
CA LEU A 506 -12.01 -8.80 -4.97
C LEU A 506 -10.89 -8.21 -4.11
N SER A 507 -11.06 -8.18 -2.79
CA SER A 507 -10.00 -7.74 -1.86
C SER A 507 -8.77 -8.65 -1.88
N ILE A 508 -8.92 -9.97 -2.08
CA ILE A 508 -7.79 -10.90 -2.23
C ILE A 508 -6.95 -10.51 -3.46
N MET A 509 -7.63 -10.22 -4.58
CA MET A 509 -6.98 -9.80 -5.82
C MET A 509 -6.30 -8.44 -5.65
N GLY A 510 -6.99 -7.49 -5.01
CA GLY A 510 -6.45 -6.15 -4.73
C GLY A 510 -5.20 -6.19 -3.87
N VAL A 511 -5.22 -6.97 -2.77
CA VAL A 511 -4.08 -7.16 -1.87
C VAL A 511 -2.87 -7.75 -2.61
N ARG A 512 -3.07 -8.74 -3.48
CA ARG A 512 -1.98 -9.35 -4.25
C ARG A 512 -1.39 -8.37 -5.26
N ALA A 513 -2.24 -7.69 -6.03
CA ALA A 513 -1.80 -6.66 -6.97
C ALA A 513 -1.02 -5.55 -6.25
N LEU A 514 -1.49 -5.13 -5.07
CA LEU A 514 -0.82 -4.16 -4.21
C LEU A 514 0.54 -4.68 -3.71
N GLY A 515 0.61 -5.94 -3.28
CA GLY A 515 1.84 -6.56 -2.81
C GLY A 515 2.92 -6.69 -3.88
N GLU A 516 2.53 -6.89 -5.15
CA GLU A 516 3.46 -7.01 -6.29
C GLU A 516 3.83 -5.66 -6.92
N THR A 517 2.86 -4.76 -7.07
CA THR A 517 2.98 -3.56 -7.93
C THR A 517 2.87 -2.24 -7.21
N ASP A 518 2.62 -2.25 -5.89
CA ASP A 518 2.35 -1.06 -5.08
C ASP A 518 1.09 -0.27 -5.45
N LEU A 519 0.30 -0.79 -6.39
CA LEU A 519 -0.95 -0.20 -6.83
C LEU A 519 -2.10 -1.09 -6.39
N ASN A 520 -3.00 -0.53 -5.59
CA ASN A 520 -4.25 -1.18 -5.27
C ASN A 520 -5.24 -0.79 -6.38
N PRO A 521 -5.69 -1.71 -7.26
CA PRO A 521 -6.57 -1.39 -8.38
C PRO A 521 -8.02 -1.18 -7.90
N VAL A 522 -8.20 -0.42 -6.82
CA VAL A 522 -9.46 -0.15 -6.12
C VAL A 522 -10.51 0.39 -7.08
N SER A 523 -10.09 1.33 -7.94
CA SER A 523 -10.96 1.83 -9.00
C SER A 523 -11.37 0.69 -9.93
N GLY A 524 -10.46 -0.13 -10.46
CA GLY A 524 -10.83 -1.26 -11.32
C GLY A 524 -11.75 -2.30 -10.65
N ILE A 525 -11.48 -2.63 -9.39
CA ILE A 525 -12.29 -3.53 -8.56
C ILE A 525 -13.74 -3.04 -8.46
N SER A 526 -13.93 -1.74 -8.16
CA SER A 526 -15.28 -1.17 -8.09
C SER A 526 -16.03 -1.25 -9.43
N LYS A 527 -15.36 -1.07 -10.57
CA LYS A 527 -16.00 -1.10 -11.90
C LYS A 527 -16.36 -2.53 -12.30
N LEU A 528 -15.56 -3.54 -11.92
CA LEU A 528 -15.95 -4.94 -12.07
C LEU A 528 -17.17 -5.28 -11.22
N ALA A 529 -17.25 -4.79 -9.98
CA ALA A 529 -18.43 -4.95 -9.14
C ALA A 529 -19.65 -4.29 -9.80
N GLN A 530 -19.52 -3.07 -10.32
CA GLN A 530 -20.61 -2.42 -11.07
C GLN A 530 -21.05 -3.23 -12.29
N LEU A 531 -20.13 -3.83 -13.06
CA LEU A 531 -20.46 -4.69 -14.18
C LEU A 531 -21.22 -5.96 -13.75
N PHE A 532 -20.78 -6.61 -12.67
CA PHE A 532 -21.46 -7.78 -12.13
C PHE A 532 -22.87 -7.44 -11.65
N PHE A 533 -23.04 -6.33 -10.95
CA PHE A 533 -24.34 -5.90 -10.44
C PHE A 533 -25.33 -5.50 -11.55
N ALA A 534 -24.83 -5.06 -12.69
CA ALA A 534 -25.67 -4.83 -13.86
C ALA A 534 -26.30 -6.11 -14.43
N LEU A 535 -25.67 -7.27 -14.23
CA LEU A 535 -26.17 -8.57 -14.69
C LEU A 535 -27.21 -9.17 -13.75
N ILE A 536 -27.10 -8.90 -12.45
CA ILE A 536 -27.99 -9.49 -11.43
C ILE A 536 -29.17 -8.59 -11.05
N VAL A 537 -29.08 -7.27 -11.25
CA VAL A 537 -30.15 -6.33 -10.93
C VAL A 537 -31.04 -6.10 -12.16
N PRO A 538 -32.36 -6.39 -12.08
CA PRO A 538 -33.27 -6.14 -13.19
C PRO A 538 -33.28 -4.66 -13.61
N GLN A 539 -33.10 -4.40 -14.91
CA GLN A 539 -33.08 -3.03 -15.45
C GLN A 539 -34.43 -2.30 -15.38
N ALA A 540 -35.52 -3.06 -15.17
CA ALA A 540 -36.84 -2.50 -14.90
C ALA A 540 -36.94 -1.82 -13.52
N ASN A 541 -36.02 -2.11 -12.59
CA ASN A 541 -36.00 -1.47 -11.29
C ASN A 541 -35.48 -0.03 -11.43
N LYS A 542 -36.30 0.96 -11.02
CA LYS A 542 -35.94 2.39 -11.05
C LYS A 542 -34.68 2.70 -10.24
N SER A 543 -34.43 1.92 -9.18
CA SER A 543 -33.24 2.06 -8.32
C SER A 543 -32.02 1.27 -8.84
N SER A 544 -32.03 0.73 -10.06
CA SER A 544 -30.92 -0.09 -10.58
C SER A 544 -29.57 0.63 -10.55
N VAL A 545 -29.54 1.92 -10.90
CA VAL A 545 -28.35 2.76 -10.88
C VAL A 545 -27.85 2.96 -9.44
N LEU A 546 -28.75 3.26 -8.50
CA LEU A 546 -28.41 3.41 -7.09
C LEU A 546 -27.87 2.11 -6.48
N ILE A 547 -28.52 0.97 -6.74
CA ILE A 547 -28.07 -0.36 -6.27
C ILE A 547 -26.67 -0.65 -6.80
N ASN A 548 -26.42 -0.32 -8.07
CA ASN A 548 -25.12 -0.48 -8.71
C ASN A 548 -24.03 0.37 -8.02
N LEU A 549 -24.34 1.64 -7.72
CA LEU A 549 -23.43 2.53 -7.00
C LEU A 549 -23.10 2.02 -5.59
N VAL A 550 -24.12 1.63 -4.81
CA VAL A 550 -23.94 1.10 -3.45
C VAL A 550 -23.09 -0.17 -3.48
N ALA A 551 -23.36 -1.10 -4.40
CA ALA A 551 -22.61 -2.34 -4.49
C ALA A 551 -21.14 -2.13 -4.89
N GLY A 552 -20.89 -1.21 -5.82
CA GLY A 552 -19.53 -0.81 -6.18
C GLY A 552 -18.80 -0.18 -5.00
N ALA A 553 -19.47 0.68 -4.23
CA ALA A 553 -18.88 1.36 -3.06
C ALA A 553 -18.50 0.38 -1.93
N VAL A 554 -19.37 -0.59 -1.63
CA VAL A 554 -19.07 -1.67 -0.68
C VAL A 554 -17.85 -2.47 -1.14
N SER A 555 -17.78 -2.80 -2.42
CA SER A 555 -16.65 -3.53 -3.01
C SER A 555 -15.34 -2.74 -2.96
N GLU A 556 -15.42 -1.44 -3.23
CA GLU A 556 -14.29 -0.51 -3.14
C GLU A 556 -13.74 -0.42 -1.72
N ALA A 557 -14.62 -0.19 -0.74
CA ALA A 557 -14.27 -0.05 0.67
C ALA A 557 -13.53 -1.29 1.19
N GLY A 558 -14.07 -2.49 0.92
CA GLY A 558 -13.48 -3.74 1.38
C GLY A 558 -12.07 -3.98 0.83
N ALA A 559 -11.89 -3.78 -0.48
CA ALA A 559 -10.59 -3.98 -1.13
C ALA A 559 -9.55 -2.91 -0.76
N LEU A 560 -9.97 -1.67 -0.59
CA LEU A 560 -9.10 -0.57 -0.15
C LEU A 560 -8.56 -0.86 1.25
N GLN A 561 -9.44 -1.14 2.22
CA GLN A 561 -9.05 -1.36 3.61
C GLN A 561 -8.20 -2.61 3.82
N ALA A 562 -8.53 -3.70 3.12
CA ALA A 562 -7.70 -4.90 3.18
C ALA A 562 -6.30 -4.64 2.63
N GLY A 563 -6.20 -3.87 1.53
CA GLY A 563 -4.93 -3.43 0.96
C GLY A 563 -4.11 -2.57 1.92
N ASP A 564 -4.72 -1.54 2.50
CA ASP A 564 -4.05 -0.63 3.44
C ASP A 564 -3.54 -1.39 4.68
N MET A 565 -4.35 -2.29 5.24
CA MET A 565 -3.93 -3.15 6.36
C MET A 565 -2.73 -4.01 6.00
N MET A 566 -2.64 -4.54 4.77
CA MET A 566 -1.49 -5.34 4.35
C MET A 566 -0.23 -4.51 4.16
N GLN A 567 -0.33 -3.26 3.71
CA GLN A 567 0.82 -2.36 3.67
C GLN A 567 1.34 -2.07 5.07
N ASP A 568 0.44 -1.75 5.99
CA ASP A 568 0.78 -1.46 7.37
C ASP A 568 1.42 -2.68 8.05
N LEU A 569 0.80 -3.86 7.93
CA LEU A 569 1.34 -5.10 8.50
C LEU A 569 2.70 -5.46 7.89
N LYS A 570 2.97 -5.10 6.62
CA LYS A 570 4.32 -5.23 6.07
C LYS A 570 5.30 -4.30 6.78
N THR A 571 4.93 -3.03 6.95
CA THR A 571 5.77 -2.06 7.66
C THR A 571 6.10 -2.52 9.07
N GLY A 572 5.10 -2.99 9.81
CA GLY A 572 5.27 -3.52 11.15
C GLY A 572 6.10 -4.79 11.21
N HIS A 573 5.87 -5.74 10.29
CA HIS A 573 6.66 -6.97 10.22
C HIS A 573 8.16 -6.70 9.99
N LEU A 574 8.51 -5.70 9.16
CA LEU A 574 9.90 -5.33 8.90
C LEU A 574 10.60 -4.68 10.11
N LEU A 575 9.83 -4.04 10.99
CA LEU A 575 10.30 -3.32 12.17
C LEU A 575 10.05 -4.05 13.51
N GLY A 576 9.44 -5.23 13.47
CA GLY A 576 9.08 -6.00 14.66
C GLY A 576 7.91 -5.44 15.46
N ALA A 577 7.02 -4.66 14.85
CA ALA A 577 5.79 -4.19 15.52
C ALA A 577 4.75 -5.31 15.60
N ALA A 578 4.03 -5.36 16.72
CA ALA A 578 3.04 -6.41 16.97
C ALA A 578 1.81 -6.27 16.03
N PRO A 579 1.44 -7.33 15.28
CA PRO A 579 0.27 -7.30 14.37
C PRO A 579 -1.05 -6.94 15.06
N ASN A 580 -1.25 -7.37 16.31
CA ASN A 580 -2.43 -7.04 17.09
C ASN A 580 -2.57 -5.53 17.37
N ALA A 581 -1.46 -4.82 17.63
CA ALA A 581 -1.44 -3.40 17.88
C ALA A 581 -1.80 -2.61 16.62
N GLN A 582 -1.31 -3.04 15.48
CA GLN A 582 -1.65 -2.43 14.18
C GLN A 582 -3.11 -2.66 13.83
N PHE A 583 -3.63 -3.87 14.06
CA PHE A 583 -5.04 -4.17 13.85
C PHE A 583 -5.95 -3.23 14.65
N TRP A 584 -5.72 -3.09 15.95
CA TRP A 584 -6.51 -2.17 16.77
C TRP A 584 -6.27 -0.71 16.42
N GLY A 585 -5.04 -0.32 16.07
CA GLY A 585 -4.72 1.01 15.57
C GLY A 585 -5.54 1.37 14.33
N GLN A 586 -5.64 0.44 13.36
CA GLN A 586 -6.43 0.64 12.15
C GLN A 586 -7.93 0.65 12.42
N VAL A 587 -8.43 -0.21 13.31
CA VAL A 587 -9.85 -0.19 13.73
C VAL A 587 -10.21 1.16 14.34
N ILE A 588 -9.35 1.70 15.22
CA ILE A 588 -9.57 3.01 15.86
C ILE A 588 -9.50 4.14 14.81
N GLY A 589 -8.43 4.17 14.00
CA GLY A 589 -8.25 5.21 12.98
C GLY A 589 -9.37 5.20 11.94
N ALA A 590 -9.79 4.02 11.46
CA ALA A 590 -10.92 3.88 10.54
C ALA A 590 -12.25 4.31 11.19
N THR A 591 -12.50 3.99 12.47
CA THR A 591 -13.72 4.40 13.18
C THR A 591 -13.79 5.92 13.32
N VAL A 592 -12.71 6.55 13.81
CA VAL A 592 -12.65 8.00 13.96
C VAL A 592 -12.69 8.67 12.59
N GLY A 593 -11.98 8.13 11.60
CA GLY A 593 -11.98 8.63 10.23
C GLY A 593 -13.34 8.54 9.56
N ALA A 594 -14.12 7.48 9.79
CA ALA A 594 -15.48 7.32 9.28
C ALA A 594 -16.39 8.45 9.78
N VAL A 595 -16.35 8.71 11.09
CA VAL A 595 -17.12 9.80 11.72
C VAL A 595 -16.63 11.15 11.22
N VAL A 596 -15.33 11.43 11.33
CA VAL A 596 -14.74 12.72 10.93
C VAL A 596 -14.96 13.01 9.45
N SER A 597 -14.79 12.03 8.56
CA SER A 597 -15.01 12.23 7.12
C SER A 597 -16.44 12.66 6.81
N ALA A 598 -17.43 12.11 7.53
CA ALA A 598 -18.82 12.53 7.38
C ALA A 598 -19.04 13.99 7.79
N PHE A 599 -18.45 14.42 8.91
CA PHE A 599 -18.50 15.81 9.36
C PHE A 599 -17.78 16.74 8.40
N VAL A 600 -16.57 16.38 7.97
CA VAL A 600 -15.78 17.19 7.04
C VAL A 600 -16.51 17.31 5.71
N TYR A 601 -17.06 16.23 5.16
CA TYR A 601 -17.87 16.28 3.95
C TYR A 601 -19.09 17.20 4.09
N GLN A 602 -19.82 17.09 5.20
CA GLN A 602 -20.95 17.98 5.50
C GLN A 602 -20.51 19.45 5.59
N LEU A 603 -19.34 19.71 6.17
CA LEU A 603 -18.77 21.04 6.28
C LEU A 603 -18.49 21.64 4.90
N TYR A 604 -17.78 20.91 4.01
CA TYR A 604 -17.52 21.37 2.63
C TYR A 604 -18.81 21.60 1.84
N THR A 605 -19.76 20.66 1.89
CA THR A 605 -21.03 20.75 1.15
C THR A 605 -21.98 21.82 1.68
N SER A 606 -21.83 22.26 2.94
CA SER A 606 -22.61 23.37 3.50
C SER A 606 -22.08 24.76 3.13
N VAL A 607 -20.78 24.87 2.83
CA VAL A 607 -20.09 26.14 2.57
C VAL A 607 -19.87 26.37 1.07
N TYR A 608 -19.61 25.31 0.31
CA TYR A 608 -19.33 25.39 -1.12
C TYR A 608 -20.46 24.77 -1.95
N THR A 609 -20.68 25.35 -3.13
CA THR A 609 -21.55 24.75 -4.15
C THR A 609 -20.85 23.55 -4.76
N ILE A 610 -21.48 22.38 -4.64
CA ILE A 610 -20.96 21.11 -5.16
C ILE A 610 -22.07 20.44 -5.97
N PRO A 611 -21.83 20.10 -7.26
CA PRO A 611 -20.65 20.41 -8.06
C PRO A 611 -20.49 21.92 -8.37
N GLY A 612 -19.25 22.38 -8.52
CA GLY A 612 -18.95 23.77 -8.90
C GLY A 612 -17.53 23.91 -9.45
N ASP A 613 -17.10 25.15 -9.73
CA ASP A 613 -15.81 25.43 -10.38
C ASP A 613 -14.61 24.93 -9.56
N LEU A 614 -14.67 25.12 -8.24
CA LEU A 614 -13.62 24.68 -7.32
C LEU A 614 -13.71 23.19 -7.02
N PHE A 615 -14.91 22.65 -6.80
CA PHE A 615 -15.15 21.25 -6.46
C PHE A 615 -15.98 20.59 -7.55
N GLN A 616 -15.29 20.12 -8.59
CA GLN A 616 -15.93 19.54 -9.77
C GLN A 616 -16.47 18.13 -9.53
N VAL A 617 -15.92 17.41 -8.54
CA VAL A 617 -16.24 16.02 -8.21
C VAL A 617 -16.15 15.06 -9.41
N PRO A 618 -15.02 15.04 -10.13
CA PRO A 618 -14.87 14.26 -11.36
C PRO A 618 -15.09 12.75 -11.13
N THR A 619 -14.69 12.25 -9.96
CA THR A 619 -14.93 10.87 -9.55
C THR A 619 -16.43 10.55 -9.48
N GLY A 620 -17.28 11.46 -8.99
CA GLY A 620 -18.73 11.25 -8.95
C GLY A 620 -19.33 11.01 -10.33
N TYR A 621 -18.89 11.78 -11.33
CA TYR A 621 -19.29 11.59 -12.73
C TYR A 621 -18.84 10.24 -13.28
N VAL A 622 -17.60 9.83 -13.01
CA VAL A 622 -17.08 8.50 -13.37
C VAL A 622 -17.95 7.38 -12.77
N TRP A 623 -18.35 7.52 -11.51
CA TRP A 623 -19.19 6.54 -10.81
C TRP A 623 -20.59 6.42 -11.41
N ILE A 624 -21.30 7.54 -11.58
CA ILE A 624 -22.68 7.55 -12.10
C ILE A 624 -22.73 7.14 -13.58
N PHE A 625 -21.79 7.61 -14.40
CA PHE A 625 -21.75 7.25 -15.82
C PHE A 625 -21.41 5.77 -16.00
N THR A 626 -20.54 5.19 -15.17
CA THR A 626 -20.33 3.74 -15.21
C THR A 626 -21.61 3.00 -14.87
N ALA A 627 -22.32 3.38 -13.80
CA ALA A 627 -23.57 2.75 -13.41
C ALA A 627 -24.65 2.86 -14.51
N ARG A 628 -24.75 4.02 -15.19
CA ARG A 628 -25.64 4.22 -16.35
C ARG A 628 -25.22 3.43 -17.58
N LEU A 629 -23.91 3.33 -17.84
CA LEU A 629 -23.34 2.57 -18.96
C LEU A 629 -23.80 1.11 -18.91
N VAL A 630 -23.54 0.48 -17.77
CA VAL A 630 -23.77 -0.96 -17.59
C VAL A 630 -25.25 -1.29 -17.46
N THR A 631 -26.09 -0.32 -17.10
CA THR A 631 -27.56 -0.45 -17.09
C THR A 631 -28.21 -0.09 -18.43
N GLY A 632 -27.43 0.25 -19.46
CA GLY A 632 -27.90 0.44 -20.83
C GLY A 632 -28.51 1.81 -21.13
N LYS A 633 -28.27 2.84 -20.30
CA LYS A 633 -28.79 4.19 -20.50
C LYS A 633 -27.74 5.16 -21.07
N GLY A 634 -28.16 5.99 -22.03
CA GLY A 634 -27.62 7.34 -22.20
C GLY A 634 -26.22 7.49 -22.82
N LEU A 635 -25.89 6.76 -23.89
CA LEU A 635 -24.67 7.06 -24.65
C LEU A 635 -24.91 8.21 -25.65
N PRO A 636 -24.07 9.27 -25.63
CA PRO A 636 -24.09 10.30 -26.66
C PRO A 636 -23.81 9.72 -28.06
N PRO A 637 -24.17 10.45 -29.14
CA PRO A 637 -23.86 10.04 -30.51
C PRO A 637 -22.38 9.72 -30.69
N MET A 638 -22.07 8.62 -31.38
CA MET A 638 -20.71 8.13 -31.63
C MET A 638 -19.86 7.76 -30.40
N ALA A 639 -20.33 7.99 -29.18
CA ALA A 639 -19.55 7.67 -27.98
C ALA A 639 -19.28 6.17 -27.85
N ARG A 640 -20.23 5.32 -28.27
CA ARG A 640 -20.12 3.85 -28.20
C ARG A 640 -18.96 3.34 -29.07
N GLU A 641 -18.92 3.75 -30.32
CA GLU A 641 -17.95 3.28 -31.32
C GLU A 641 -16.53 3.66 -30.90
N TRP A 642 -16.33 4.89 -30.43
CA TRP A 642 -15.06 5.38 -29.93
C TRP A 642 -14.66 4.72 -28.61
N ALA A 643 -15.60 4.56 -27.68
CA ALA A 643 -15.37 3.88 -26.40
C ALA A 643 -14.94 2.43 -26.60
N VAL A 644 -15.62 1.67 -27.48
CA VAL A 644 -15.23 0.28 -27.81
C VAL A 644 -13.85 0.24 -28.46
N SER A 645 -13.59 1.15 -29.41
CA SER A 645 -12.30 1.20 -30.11
C SER A 645 -11.14 1.45 -29.15
N PHE A 646 -11.25 2.47 -28.29
CA PHE A 646 -10.24 2.77 -27.28
C PHE A 646 -10.17 1.69 -26.19
N GLY A 647 -11.29 1.08 -25.82
CA GLY A 647 -11.32 -0.07 -24.91
C GLY A 647 -10.49 -1.24 -25.45
N VAL A 648 -10.62 -1.60 -26.73
CA VAL A 648 -9.83 -2.67 -27.36
C VAL A 648 -8.35 -2.30 -27.46
N ILE A 649 -8.04 -1.05 -27.85
CA ILE A 649 -6.65 -0.56 -27.91
C ILE A 649 -6.00 -0.69 -26.53
N PHE A 650 -6.66 -0.18 -25.49
CA PHE A 650 -6.09 -0.17 -24.14
C PHE A 650 -6.16 -1.53 -23.44
N ALA A 651 -7.08 -2.42 -23.80
CA ALA A 651 -7.00 -3.83 -23.40
C ALA A 651 -5.70 -4.46 -23.94
N THR A 652 -5.36 -4.16 -25.20
CA THR A 652 -4.13 -4.66 -25.83
C THR A 652 -2.88 -4.06 -25.19
N THR A 653 -2.85 -2.73 -24.96
CA THR A 653 -1.70 -2.11 -24.27
C THR A 653 -1.53 -2.62 -22.85
N THR A 654 -2.63 -2.85 -22.11
CA THR A 654 -2.60 -3.42 -20.76
C THR A 654 -2.05 -4.85 -20.79
N LEU A 655 -2.47 -5.67 -21.75
CA LEU A 655 -1.95 -7.03 -21.91
C LEU A 655 -0.45 -7.02 -22.24
N VAL A 656 -0.01 -6.15 -23.17
CA VAL A 656 1.40 -5.98 -23.51
C VAL A 656 2.19 -5.52 -22.29
N ARG A 657 1.67 -4.56 -21.51
CA ARG A 657 2.29 -4.04 -20.29
C ARG A 657 2.38 -5.08 -19.19
N ALA A 658 1.37 -5.94 -19.06
CA ALA A 658 1.36 -7.08 -18.14
C ALA A 658 2.38 -8.16 -18.57
N ALA A 659 2.51 -8.42 -19.86
CA ALA A 659 3.50 -9.35 -20.40
C ALA A 659 4.94 -8.78 -20.43
N ALA A 660 5.10 -7.46 -20.32
CA ALA A 660 6.39 -6.76 -20.35
C ALA A 660 7.00 -6.53 -18.95
N VAL A 661 6.49 -7.18 -17.90
CA VAL A 661 7.08 -7.10 -16.55
C VAL A 661 8.56 -7.49 -16.60
N GLY A 662 9.43 -6.65 -16.03
CA GLY A 662 10.89 -6.82 -16.02
C GLY A 662 11.63 -6.27 -17.25
N LYS A 663 10.93 -5.78 -18.28
CA LYS A 663 11.57 -5.24 -19.50
C LYS A 663 11.78 -3.73 -19.41
N ALA A 664 12.94 -3.26 -19.87
CA ALA A 664 13.32 -1.84 -19.84
C ALA A 664 12.39 -0.90 -20.64
N TRP A 665 11.68 -1.43 -21.64
CA TRP A 665 10.75 -0.66 -22.47
C TRP A 665 9.32 -0.57 -21.92
N ARG A 666 9.00 -1.30 -20.84
CA ARG A 666 7.68 -1.29 -20.21
C ARG A 666 7.17 0.12 -19.86
N PRO A 667 8.00 1.06 -19.34
CA PRO A 667 7.52 2.40 -18.99
C PRO A 667 6.98 3.21 -20.18
N PHE A 668 7.42 2.88 -21.41
CA PHE A 668 6.92 3.53 -22.63
C PHE A 668 5.54 3.01 -23.07
N VAL A 669 5.10 1.87 -22.53
CA VAL A 669 3.76 1.34 -22.81
C VAL A 669 2.75 2.08 -21.92
N PRO A 670 1.78 2.78 -22.51
CA PRO A 670 0.86 3.60 -21.73
C PRO A 670 -0.05 2.75 -20.84
N GLY A 671 -0.11 3.09 -19.55
CA GLY A 671 -1.03 2.48 -18.60
C GLY A 671 -2.45 3.01 -18.78
N GLY A 672 -3.43 2.12 -18.92
CA GLY A 672 -4.81 2.49 -19.23
C GLY A 672 -5.43 3.38 -18.16
N ILE A 673 -5.26 3.05 -16.87
CA ILE A 673 -5.78 3.87 -15.77
C ILE A 673 -5.23 5.31 -15.82
N ALA A 674 -3.91 5.47 -15.97
CA ALA A 674 -3.28 6.80 -15.97
C ALA A 674 -3.76 7.65 -17.16
N VAL A 675 -3.85 7.05 -18.35
CA VAL A 675 -4.39 7.73 -19.54
C VAL A 675 -5.84 8.12 -19.34
N ALA A 676 -6.67 7.22 -18.83
CA ALA A 676 -8.08 7.50 -18.59
C ALA A 676 -8.27 8.65 -17.59
N VAL A 677 -7.48 8.69 -16.52
CA VAL A 677 -7.45 9.80 -15.56
C VAL A 677 -7.09 11.12 -16.23
N GLY A 678 -6.15 11.11 -17.17
CA GLY A 678 -5.80 12.27 -17.98
C GLY A 678 -6.91 12.76 -18.91
N ILE A 679 -7.76 11.84 -19.42
CA ILE A 679 -8.89 12.17 -20.30
C ILE A 679 -10.02 12.85 -19.53
N TYR A 680 -10.37 12.37 -18.32
CA TYR A 680 -11.51 12.94 -17.59
C TYR A 680 -11.13 14.14 -16.71
N ASN A 681 -9.88 14.23 -16.24
CA ASN A 681 -9.41 15.41 -15.51
C ASN A 681 -9.14 16.55 -16.48
N VAL A 682 -9.50 17.77 -16.07
CA VAL A 682 -9.18 18.97 -16.85
C VAL A 682 -7.66 19.14 -17.00
N PRO A 683 -7.17 19.72 -18.13
CA PRO A 683 -5.74 19.85 -18.40
C PRO A 683 -4.98 20.61 -17.31
N SER A 684 -5.64 21.54 -16.62
CA SER A 684 -5.03 22.40 -15.59
C SER A 684 -4.35 21.64 -14.45
N PHE A 685 -4.99 20.58 -13.95
CA PHE A 685 -4.43 19.74 -12.91
C PHE A 685 -3.36 18.79 -13.46
N THR A 686 -3.59 18.24 -14.65
CA THR A 686 -2.72 17.26 -15.28
C THR A 686 -1.35 17.85 -15.64
N LEU A 687 -1.32 19.09 -16.12
CA LEU A 687 -0.07 19.79 -16.44
C LEU A 687 0.80 20.01 -15.19
N ALA A 688 0.21 20.51 -14.10
CA ALA A 688 0.93 20.73 -12.85
C ALA A 688 1.48 19.43 -12.25
N ARG A 689 0.69 18.34 -12.29
CA ARG A 689 1.17 17.00 -11.90
C ARG A 689 2.32 16.51 -12.80
N THR A 690 2.25 16.78 -14.09
CA THR A 690 3.33 16.42 -15.02
C THR A 690 4.62 17.15 -14.71
N VAL A 691 4.56 18.43 -14.37
CA VAL A 691 5.72 19.19 -13.89
C VAL A 691 6.34 18.52 -12.66
N GLY A 692 5.53 18.10 -11.70
CA GLY A 692 5.98 17.36 -10.52
C GLY A 692 6.65 16.02 -10.84
N GLY A 693 6.05 15.23 -11.73
CA GLY A 693 6.63 13.95 -12.15
C GLY A 693 7.96 14.10 -12.90
N LEU A 694 8.07 15.11 -13.77
CA LEU A 694 9.33 15.45 -14.46
C LEU A 694 10.41 15.95 -13.49
N LEU A 695 10.03 16.71 -12.46
CA LEU A 695 10.95 17.12 -11.39
C LEU A 695 11.47 15.91 -10.63
N SER A 696 10.60 14.95 -10.31
CA SER A 696 11.00 13.68 -9.69
C SER A 696 11.96 12.90 -10.57
N TRP A 697 11.69 12.80 -11.87
CA TRP A 697 12.60 12.14 -12.82
C TRP A 697 13.97 12.83 -12.89
N TYR A 698 14.00 14.15 -12.99
CA TYR A 698 15.25 14.90 -13.03
C TYR A 698 16.08 14.68 -11.76
N TRP A 699 15.46 14.77 -10.59
CA TRP A 699 16.16 14.59 -9.32
C TRP A 699 16.72 13.17 -9.14
N VAL A 700 15.90 12.17 -9.44
CA VAL A 700 16.26 10.77 -9.19
C VAL A 700 17.17 10.26 -10.29
N SER A 701 16.79 10.42 -11.56
CA SER A 701 17.50 9.81 -12.69
C SER A 701 18.68 10.63 -13.19
N ARG A 702 18.61 11.97 -13.17
CA ARG A 702 19.71 12.82 -13.65
C ARG A 702 20.67 13.22 -12.55
N ARG A 703 20.19 13.48 -11.32
CA ARG A 703 21.04 13.88 -10.18
C ARG A 703 21.48 12.70 -9.31
N GLY A 704 20.86 11.52 -9.44
CA GLY A 704 21.22 10.34 -8.66
C GLY A 704 20.97 10.50 -7.15
N GLN A 705 20.09 11.43 -6.76
CA GLN A 705 19.82 11.76 -5.37
C GLN A 705 18.68 10.90 -4.80
N SER A 706 18.65 10.76 -3.48
CA SER A 706 17.57 10.03 -2.81
C SER A 706 16.21 10.69 -3.05
N SER A 707 15.17 9.87 -3.17
CA SER A 707 13.79 10.34 -3.34
C SER A 707 13.15 10.81 -2.04
N THR A 708 13.72 10.48 -0.88
CA THR A 708 13.17 10.84 0.44
C THR A 708 12.92 12.33 0.61
N PRO A 709 13.88 13.24 0.34
CA PRO A 709 13.65 14.68 0.47
C PRO A 709 12.56 15.20 -0.48
N LEU A 710 12.44 14.62 -1.68
CA LEU A 710 11.39 14.96 -2.63
C LEU A 710 10.00 14.60 -2.12
N ILE A 711 9.84 13.40 -1.55
CA ILE A 711 8.55 12.98 -0.96
C ILE A 711 8.18 13.91 0.19
N VAL A 712 9.16 14.27 1.02
CA VAL A 712 8.96 15.18 2.15
C VAL A 712 8.52 16.57 1.67
N LEU A 713 9.17 17.10 0.62
CA LEU A 713 8.78 18.35 -0.05
C LEU A 713 7.36 18.27 -0.62
N ALA A 714 7.06 17.22 -1.36
CA ALA A 714 5.74 16.99 -1.97
C ALA A 714 4.63 16.90 -0.92
N SER A 715 4.92 16.25 0.20
CA SER A 715 4.00 16.10 1.31
C SER A 715 3.78 17.42 2.03
N GLY A 716 4.84 18.21 2.24
CA GLY A 716 4.72 19.58 2.73
C GLY A 716 3.78 20.41 1.85
N PHE A 717 3.93 20.34 0.52
CA PHE A 717 3.05 21.06 -0.40
C PHE A 717 1.58 20.62 -0.29
N ILE A 718 1.32 19.32 -0.30
CA ILE A 718 -0.06 18.80 -0.23
C ILE A 718 -0.70 19.10 1.14
N LEU A 719 0.04 18.92 2.23
CA LEU A 719 -0.46 19.19 3.58
C LEU A 719 -0.67 20.68 3.82
N GLY A 720 0.20 21.53 3.29
CA GLY A 720 0.09 22.99 3.41
C GLY A 720 -1.20 23.50 2.78
N GLU A 721 -1.46 23.14 1.52
CA GLU A 721 -2.71 23.52 0.85
C GLU A 721 -3.92 22.85 1.50
N GLY A 722 -3.86 21.55 1.80
CA GLY A 722 -4.95 20.85 2.46
C GLY A 722 -5.34 21.47 3.81
N PHE A 723 -4.37 21.82 4.66
CA PHE A 723 -4.63 22.45 5.95
C PHE A 723 -5.12 23.89 5.80
N LEU A 724 -4.48 24.71 4.95
CA LEU A 724 -4.93 26.10 4.75
C LEU A 724 -6.24 26.19 3.96
N SER A 725 -6.67 25.13 3.28
CA SER A 725 -8.02 25.05 2.71
C SER A 725 -9.10 25.13 3.79
N ILE A 726 -8.81 24.69 5.03
CA ILE A 726 -9.71 24.85 6.19
C ILE A 726 -9.88 26.32 6.53
N VAL A 727 -8.79 27.10 6.47
CA VAL A 727 -8.86 28.55 6.68
C VAL A 727 -9.71 29.19 5.59
N ASN A 728 -9.50 28.82 4.32
CA ASN A 728 -10.36 29.28 3.22
C ASN A 728 -11.83 28.91 3.42
N LEU A 729 -12.11 27.74 3.96
CA LEU A 729 -13.46 27.31 4.31
C LEU A 729 -14.07 28.21 5.38
N VAL A 730 -13.31 28.54 6.43
CA VAL A 730 -13.75 29.48 7.46
C VAL A 730 -13.99 30.87 6.86
N LEU A 731 -13.07 31.39 6.04
CA LEU A 731 -13.24 32.68 5.37
C LEU A 731 -14.49 32.70 4.48
N GLN A 732 -14.73 31.63 3.73
CA GLN A 732 -15.93 31.46 2.90
C GLN A 732 -17.20 31.39 3.75
N SER A 733 -17.17 30.68 4.88
CA SER A 733 -18.31 30.60 5.81
C SER A 733 -18.66 31.95 6.44
N LEU A 734 -17.65 32.81 6.64
CA LEU A 734 -17.81 34.19 7.12
C LEU A 734 -18.22 35.17 6.00
N ALA A 735 -18.45 34.66 4.78
CA ALA A 735 -18.80 35.44 3.59
C ALA A 735 -17.83 36.60 3.30
N ILE A 736 -16.54 36.42 3.60
CA ILE A 736 -15.52 37.43 3.33
C ILE A 736 -15.35 37.57 1.81
N SER A 737 -15.47 38.80 1.32
CA SER A 737 -15.36 39.10 -0.11
C SER A 737 -13.98 38.76 -0.64
N HIS A 738 -13.95 38.03 -1.74
CA HIS A 738 -12.77 37.77 -2.56
C HIS A 738 -12.98 38.37 -3.96
N TYR A 739 -11.87 38.70 -4.63
CA TYR A 739 -11.86 39.46 -5.90
C TYR A 739 -12.07 38.60 -7.13
#